data_AF-A0A564IQM1-F1
#
_entry.id   AF-A0A564IQM1-F1
#
_cell.length_a   1.000
_cell.length_b   1.000
_cell.length_c   1.000
_cell.angle_alpha   90.00
_cell.angle_beta   90.00
_cell.angle_gamma   90.00
#
_symmetry.space_group_name_H-M   'P 1'
#
loop_
_entity.id
_entity.type
_entity.pdbx_description
1 polymer ?
#
loop_
_entity_poly.entity_id
_entity_poly.type
_entity_poly.pdbx_seq_one_letter_code
_entity_poly.pdbx_strand_id
1 'polypeptide(L)'
;MLPALFSGSTACYDILSTQLFKPGDNEDQHRPVHKIVAEYCAADYLIKRIADPADDLTLTKCLPVIAPNDVARDELRGLLGWMAALGNRSVQESIIELDAYAVLANGDPSQLERSSKRQLLHQLKEIEATDPYFRRSDFWRRFSAAGFFTQDVVEEIKPLLTVGTDGHLRGLILELLADSPVNRQLTPELSLLTLNPNVSEHIRTLASRCLLNVKEYDFIGALAVLIFEASNISLNIAANVIEATGPEKFNHTYLSGFFRVCANLYPDHKEQFKRVFGSRYFIKNLISCFSQHILEPLLDELTCNLYCHCGKKSYECDCRNGISKIVGSMVDRYFELAQAPFDPVRIWQWTGNLNFHRHCQPDQSKSVQVLRENETLRQGIIAYVFGSLTDRNQIFNIRVWKFDGNLHSHSGLHLWRNDYKFILNLAFKTDNVDLWASFLVNHQRYKNKEEQGPDDLRAQMRQHALSKPAFMREWVRFNNAMKLSEQEHQFWRFKHSRSRKRHDRKQREIHTRNIKFVNENRETVEQGRHWGYLLYFAELILMDPEKIEQEFGDEKLVRTALRNCLDFITPEVPTLPELAALQCESNYKQSETILYAACLEILRTEGNLECISIELLTALRTNIHMGYNSVSTEERDALKTEVDRLIFPDSESAEKYLRQYVEPQLAQPCPHPQIWMLSGEEVFHQSRDKLSIEWLRRFTDLSLDSADAIFEIAAQYGDREDLKEIIAERCSEIMSGWPNLTEDEDFERKRIFWLVREFYFLESITATYWEWLKSNKDNLRHFYERSGRMSRSEYNAWPELTSIKIEVILDAFFEKWPRVGLPSHWGSDSPEEEKAYRFLTDLIWSIESDTPDNAIPVLGRLLADPRFTSQNKGLQSIYADQIRKKALRDFEPPTPEEIVQRLDCDSAVTVEGLRQLVLQELNDFQKAIDGGEFNSADRFYEKNERLDEVKSTAIIAERLNLRLQPQGISITPEHQLKGQNRSDFTASKLIGGKRRLLVTEVKGQWHRELYSAASAQLYERYSIHPDAEQQGIFLVIWFGDNEIVAGRKNHGVKTAQELKLRIEAVLSIDLRGLIDVFVLDVSRHTRH
;
A
#
# COMPACT_ATOMS: atom_id res chain seq x y z
N MET A 1 37.74 -9.71 -22.54
CA MET A 1 38.83 -10.12 -21.62
C MET A 1 38.56 -11.49 -20.97
N LEU A 2 37.94 -12.44 -21.69
CA LEU A 2 37.85 -13.86 -21.34
C LEU A 2 39.12 -14.75 -21.54
N PRO A 3 40.27 -14.34 -22.16
CA PRO A 3 41.32 -15.29 -22.54
C PRO A 3 42.01 -16.05 -21.41
N ALA A 4 41.92 -15.60 -20.15
CA ALA A 4 42.59 -16.28 -19.04
C ALA A 4 41.92 -17.61 -18.65
N LEU A 5 40.63 -17.79 -18.97
CA LEU A 5 39.86 -19.01 -18.66
C LEU A 5 39.80 -20.00 -19.84
N PHE A 6 40.26 -19.61 -21.04
CA PHE A 6 40.10 -20.42 -22.25
C PHE A 6 41.40 -20.53 -23.04
N SER A 7 41.80 -21.76 -23.34
CA SER A 7 42.95 -22.10 -24.17
C SER A 7 42.69 -21.88 -25.68
N GLY A 8 41.92 -20.86 -26.06
CA GLY A 8 41.67 -20.46 -27.46
C GLY A 8 40.41 -19.61 -27.68
N SER A 9 40.39 -18.76 -28.72
CA SER A 9 39.24 -17.92 -29.09
C SER A 9 38.02 -18.71 -29.60
N THR A 10 38.25 -19.89 -30.18
CA THR A 10 37.22 -20.82 -30.67
C THR A 10 36.32 -21.31 -29.53
N ALA A 11 36.88 -21.57 -28.34
CA ALA A 11 36.14 -22.06 -27.19
C ALA A 11 35.12 -21.05 -26.62
N CYS A 12 35.40 -19.73 -26.72
CA CYS A 12 34.44 -18.71 -26.27
C CYS A 12 33.20 -18.65 -27.16
N TYR A 13 33.36 -18.67 -28.49
CA TYR A 13 32.21 -18.64 -29.40
C TYR A 13 31.35 -19.90 -29.27
N ASP A 14 31.98 -21.06 -29.07
CA ASP A 14 31.27 -22.33 -28.86
C ASP A 14 30.43 -22.28 -27.57
N ILE A 15 30.96 -21.75 -26.47
CA ILE A 15 30.21 -21.59 -25.21
C ILE A 15 29.06 -20.58 -25.35
N LEU A 16 29.32 -19.43 -25.97
CA LEU A 16 28.28 -18.41 -26.20
C LEU A 16 27.18 -18.90 -27.15
N SER A 17 27.49 -19.87 -28.02
CA SER A 17 26.52 -20.53 -28.90
C SER A 17 25.65 -21.59 -28.21
N THR A 18 25.95 -21.95 -26.97
CA THR A 18 25.11 -22.87 -26.19
C THR A 18 23.79 -22.22 -25.76
N GLN A 19 22.80 -23.04 -25.42
CA GLN A 19 21.55 -22.56 -24.83
C GLN A 19 21.68 -22.06 -23.37
N LEU A 20 22.90 -21.89 -22.86
CA LEU A 20 23.14 -21.30 -21.53
C LEU A 20 23.17 -19.77 -21.59
N PHE A 21 23.35 -19.19 -22.78
CA PHE A 21 23.42 -17.75 -23.00
C PHE A 21 22.36 -17.28 -24.00
N LYS A 22 21.93 -16.02 -23.85
CA LYS A 22 21.07 -15.30 -24.79
C LYS A 22 21.68 -13.93 -25.10
N PRO A 23 21.35 -13.32 -26.25
CA PRO A 23 21.75 -11.94 -26.54
C PRO A 23 21.33 -10.98 -25.42
N GLY A 24 22.23 -10.04 -25.12
CA GLY A 24 22.03 -8.93 -24.19
C GLY A 24 21.29 -7.77 -24.84
N ASP A 25 21.30 -6.62 -24.18
CA ASP A 25 20.59 -5.42 -24.68
C ASP A 25 21.36 -4.71 -25.80
N ASN A 26 22.67 -4.99 -25.93
CA ASN A 26 23.55 -4.49 -27.00
C ASN A 26 24.08 -5.65 -27.87
N GLU A 27 24.43 -5.38 -29.14
CA GLU A 27 24.86 -6.38 -30.13
C GLU A 27 26.08 -7.21 -29.69
N ASP A 28 26.98 -6.62 -28.89
CA ASP A 28 28.21 -7.28 -28.40
C ASP A 28 28.06 -7.91 -27.00
N GLN A 29 26.83 -8.01 -26.47
CA GLN A 29 26.58 -8.51 -25.12
C GLN A 29 25.84 -9.85 -25.14
N HIS A 30 26.24 -10.75 -24.25
CA HIS A 30 25.52 -11.98 -23.94
C HIS A 30 25.22 -11.99 -22.45
N ARG A 31 24.05 -12.53 -22.08
CA ARG A 31 23.65 -12.74 -20.69
C ARG A 31 23.25 -14.20 -20.48
N PRO A 32 23.40 -14.75 -19.27
CA PRO A 32 22.87 -16.07 -18.96
C PRO A 32 21.37 -16.15 -19.29
N VAL A 33 20.90 -17.31 -19.76
CA VAL A 33 19.48 -17.52 -20.08
C VAL A 33 18.61 -17.27 -18.85
N HIS A 34 19.07 -17.72 -17.69
CA HIS A 34 18.42 -17.53 -16.39
C HIS A 34 19.43 -17.38 -15.25
N LYS A 35 19.11 -16.56 -14.24
CA LYS A 35 19.97 -16.31 -13.06
C LYS A 35 20.33 -17.62 -12.34
N ILE A 36 19.34 -18.46 -12.06
CA ILE A 36 19.51 -19.77 -11.39
C ILE A 36 20.55 -20.65 -12.09
N VAL A 37 20.60 -20.64 -13.44
CA VAL A 37 21.58 -21.45 -14.18
C VAL A 37 22.99 -20.96 -13.93
N ALA A 38 23.21 -19.64 -13.94
CA ALA A 38 24.51 -19.05 -13.63
C ALA A 38 24.93 -19.34 -12.18
N GLU A 39 24.01 -19.22 -11.22
CA GLU A 39 24.26 -19.54 -9.81
C GLU A 39 24.61 -21.00 -9.59
N TYR A 40 23.87 -21.92 -10.22
CA TYR A 40 24.16 -23.36 -10.17
C TYR A 40 25.53 -23.68 -10.75
N CYS A 41 25.85 -23.16 -11.95
CA CYS A 41 27.15 -23.41 -12.58
C CYS A 41 28.32 -22.86 -11.76
N ALA A 42 28.16 -21.67 -11.17
CA ALA A 42 29.16 -21.10 -10.28
C ALA A 42 29.31 -21.92 -8.99
N ALA A 43 28.21 -22.39 -8.39
CA ALA A 43 28.24 -23.26 -7.22
C ALA A 43 28.96 -24.58 -7.52
N ASP A 44 28.58 -25.25 -8.62
CA ASP A 44 29.18 -26.51 -9.05
C ASP A 44 30.70 -26.36 -9.29
N TYR A 45 31.11 -25.27 -9.92
CA TYR A 45 32.52 -24.96 -10.12
C TYR A 45 33.29 -24.79 -8.80
N LEU A 46 32.78 -23.96 -7.88
CA LEU A 46 33.43 -23.70 -6.60
C LEU A 46 33.46 -24.95 -5.70
N ILE A 47 32.38 -25.71 -5.65
CA ILE A 47 32.29 -26.93 -4.83
C ILE A 47 33.25 -28.00 -5.35
N LYS A 48 33.39 -28.18 -6.67
CA LYS A 48 34.38 -29.11 -7.23
C LYS A 48 35.81 -28.76 -6.84
N ARG A 49 36.15 -27.47 -6.82
CA ARG A 49 37.45 -26.99 -6.36
C ARG A 49 37.64 -27.21 -4.86
N ILE A 50 36.65 -26.84 -4.04
CA ILE A 50 36.68 -27.04 -2.57
C ILE A 50 36.78 -28.53 -2.21
N ALA A 51 36.21 -29.41 -3.03
CA ALA A 51 36.27 -30.85 -2.82
C ALA A 51 37.59 -31.49 -3.27
N ASP A 52 38.41 -30.78 -4.07
CA ASP A 52 39.71 -31.26 -4.53
C ASP A 52 40.79 -31.00 -3.46
N PRO A 53 41.38 -32.05 -2.84
CA PRO A 53 42.42 -31.87 -1.84
C PRO A 53 43.72 -31.23 -2.36
N ALA A 54 43.91 -31.17 -3.68
CA ALA A 54 45.06 -30.53 -4.31
C ALA A 54 44.87 -29.02 -4.56
N ASP A 55 43.65 -28.51 -4.40
CA ASP A 55 43.34 -27.09 -4.52
C ASP A 55 43.38 -26.43 -3.14
N ASP A 56 43.99 -25.25 -3.05
CA ASP A 56 44.08 -24.49 -1.79
C ASP A 56 42.79 -23.73 -1.47
N LEU A 57 41.79 -23.75 -2.36
CA LEU A 57 40.51 -23.07 -2.19
C LEU A 57 39.64 -23.78 -1.16
N THR A 58 39.23 -23.06 -0.11
CA THR A 58 38.29 -23.54 0.90
C THR A 58 37.02 -22.68 0.92
N LEU A 59 35.96 -23.19 1.58
CA LEU A 59 34.73 -22.41 1.77
C LEU A 59 35.02 -21.07 2.46
N THR A 60 35.81 -21.07 3.54
CA THR A 60 36.21 -19.86 4.28
C THR A 60 36.92 -18.84 3.40
N LYS A 61 37.62 -19.27 2.34
CA LYS A 61 38.25 -18.34 1.40
C LYS A 61 37.26 -17.68 0.43
N CYS A 62 36.13 -18.32 0.17
CA CYS A 62 35.06 -17.82 -0.70
C CYS A 62 34.11 -16.85 0.03
N LEU A 63 33.84 -17.08 1.31
CA LEU A 63 32.86 -16.30 2.10
C LEU A 63 33.12 -14.78 2.12
N PRO A 64 34.36 -14.26 2.21
CA PRO A 64 34.62 -12.81 2.19
C PRO A 64 34.15 -12.08 0.92
N VAL A 65 33.77 -12.81 -0.13
CA VAL A 65 33.18 -12.26 -1.37
C VAL A 65 31.68 -12.54 -1.45
N ILE A 66 31.25 -13.72 -0.99
CA ILE A 66 29.86 -14.21 -1.10
C ILE A 66 28.97 -13.71 0.04
N ALA A 67 29.49 -13.76 1.25
CA ALA A 67 28.80 -13.47 2.50
C ALA A 67 29.74 -12.75 3.47
N PRO A 68 30.13 -11.51 3.14
CA PRO A 68 31.07 -10.77 3.95
C PRO A 68 30.49 -10.46 5.33
N ASN A 69 31.35 -10.46 6.34
CA ASN A 69 31.00 -10.19 7.73
C ASN A 69 29.92 -11.14 8.29
N ASP A 70 29.98 -12.41 7.88
CA ASP A 70 28.99 -13.44 8.19
C ASP A 70 27.55 -13.10 7.74
N VAL A 71 27.39 -12.20 6.76
CA VAL A 71 26.09 -11.82 6.19
C VAL A 71 26.08 -12.11 4.70
N ALA A 72 25.22 -13.01 4.26
CA ALA A 72 25.05 -13.33 2.85
C ALA A 72 24.55 -12.11 2.06
N ARG A 73 25.23 -11.79 0.95
CA ARG A 73 24.77 -10.76 0.02
C ARG A 73 23.52 -11.23 -0.69
N ASP A 74 22.47 -10.41 -0.68
CA ASP A 74 21.16 -10.75 -1.23
C ASP A 74 21.23 -11.25 -2.69
N GLU A 75 22.09 -10.66 -3.50
CA GLU A 75 22.28 -11.03 -4.90
C GLU A 75 22.95 -12.39 -5.10
N LEU A 76 23.71 -12.89 -4.10
CA LEU A 76 24.46 -14.16 -4.13
C LEU A 76 23.85 -15.26 -3.24
N ARG A 77 22.73 -15.01 -2.56
CA ARG A 77 22.04 -16.04 -1.76
C ARG A 77 21.65 -17.28 -2.57
N GLY A 78 21.42 -17.13 -3.88
CA GLY A 78 21.17 -18.28 -4.77
C GLY A 78 22.40 -19.14 -5.05
N LEU A 79 23.55 -18.52 -5.26
CA LEU A 79 24.85 -19.22 -5.31
C LEU A 79 25.08 -20.01 -4.02
N LEU A 80 24.88 -19.36 -2.86
CA LEU A 80 25.06 -19.98 -1.55
C LEU A 80 24.13 -21.19 -1.35
N GLY A 81 22.86 -21.07 -1.74
CA GLY A 81 21.90 -22.18 -1.66
C GLY A 81 22.30 -23.39 -2.51
N TRP A 82 22.79 -23.16 -3.73
CA TRP A 82 23.31 -24.25 -4.57
C TRP A 82 24.62 -24.85 -4.06
N MET A 83 25.50 -24.05 -3.47
CA MET A 83 26.72 -24.55 -2.83
C MET A 83 26.40 -25.51 -1.68
N ALA A 84 25.38 -25.22 -0.87
CA ALA A 84 24.90 -26.16 0.14
C ALA A 84 24.34 -27.43 -0.50
N ALA A 85 23.52 -27.32 -1.54
CA ALA A 85 22.92 -28.49 -2.20
C ALA A 85 23.96 -29.43 -2.84
N LEU A 86 25.04 -28.89 -3.40
CA LEU A 86 26.08 -29.66 -4.10
C LEU A 86 27.25 -30.08 -3.18
N GLY A 87 27.43 -29.37 -2.07
CA GLY A 87 28.55 -29.56 -1.14
C GLY A 87 28.44 -30.83 -0.30
N ASN A 88 29.57 -31.21 0.30
CA ASN A 88 29.62 -32.26 1.31
C ASN A 88 28.98 -31.80 2.64
N ARG A 89 28.84 -32.73 3.60
CA ARG A 89 28.27 -32.43 4.92
C ARG A 89 28.87 -31.19 5.60
N SER A 90 30.19 -31.05 5.60
CA SER A 90 30.84 -29.91 6.27
C SER A 90 30.44 -28.58 5.62
N VAL A 91 30.41 -28.52 4.28
CA VAL A 91 29.98 -27.33 3.55
C VAL A 91 28.50 -27.05 3.80
N GLN A 92 27.66 -28.09 3.81
CA GLN A 92 26.24 -27.96 4.13
C GLN A 92 26.02 -27.34 5.50
N GLU A 93 26.62 -27.92 6.54
CA GLU A 93 26.44 -27.47 7.93
C GLU A 93 26.96 -26.03 8.13
N SER A 94 28.12 -25.66 7.55
CA SER A 94 28.64 -24.30 7.61
C SER A 94 27.77 -23.27 6.89
N ILE A 95 27.25 -23.60 5.70
CA ILE A 95 26.38 -22.67 4.95
C ILE A 95 25.01 -22.54 5.65
N ILE A 96 24.50 -23.61 6.25
CA ILE A 96 23.25 -23.58 7.02
C ILE A 96 23.37 -22.67 8.26
N GLU A 97 24.52 -22.71 8.95
CA GLU A 97 24.79 -21.79 10.07
C GLU A 97 24.84 -20.33 9.63
N LEU A 98 25.35 -20.07 8.43
CA LEU A 98 25.46 -18.73 7.87
C LEU A 98 24.11 -18.18 7.39
N ASP A 99 23.35 -18.96 6.61
CA ASP A 99 22.06 -18.54 6.08
C ASP A 99 21.15 -19.73 5.73
N ALA A 100 20.50 -20.28 6.75
CA ALA A 100 19.54 -21.37 6.61
C ALA A 100 18.38 -21.03 5.66
N TYR A 101 17.89 -19.78 5.64
CA TYR A 101 16.78 -19.43 4.75
C TYR A 101 17.21 -19.45 3.27
N ALA A 102 18.42 -19.00 2.94
CA ALA A 102 18.93 -19.08 1.58
C ALA A 102 19.08 -20.52 1.08
N VAL A 103 19.55 -21.43 1.94
CA VAL A 103 19.65 -22.87 1.63
C VAL A 103 18.28 -23.45 1.29
N LEU A 104 17.27 -23.12 2.08
CA LEU A 104 15.90 -23.58 1.86
C LEU A 104 15.27 -22.96 0.61
N ALA A 105 15.41 -21.64 0.44
CA ALA A 105 14.67 -20.86 -0.55
C ALA A 105 15.27 -20.93 -1.96
N ASN A 106 16.60 -21.03 -2.07
CA ASN A 106 17.29 -20.96 -3.36
C ASN A 106 18.06 -22.24 -3.74
N GLY A 107 18.31 -23.14 -2.78
CA GLY A 107 18.97 -24.43 -3.02
C GLY A 107 17.99 -25.58 -3.32
N ASP A 108 18.51 -26.80 -3.26
CA ASP A 108 17.72 -28.04 -3.25
C ASP A 108 17.90 -28.77 -1.90
N PRO A 109 16.99 -28.55 -0.94
CA PRO A 109 17.05 -29.18 0.39
C PRO A 109 16.98 -30.71 0.35
N SER A 110 16.55 -31.30 -0.77
CA SER A 110 16.46 -32.77 -0.91
C SER A 110 17.83 -33.43 -0.94
N GLN A 111 18.86 -32.73 -1.45
CA GLN A 111 20.25 -33.19 -1.56
C GLN A 111 21.01 -33.16 -0.24
N LEU A 112 20.47 -32.49 0.78
CA LEU A 112 21.12 -32.38 2.08
C LEU A 112 21.21 -33.74 2.79
N GLU A 113 22.31 -33.96 3.51
CA GLU A 113 22.45 -35.11 4.39
C GLU A 113 21.45 -35.07 5.55
N ARG A 114 21.18 -36.23 6.16
CA ARG A 114 20.18 -36.34 7.25
C ARG A 114 20.47 -35.40 8.42
N SER A 115 21.73 -35.29 8.85
CA SER A 115 22.11 -34.36 9.94
C SER A 115 21.90 -32.91 9.53
N SER A 116 22.29 -32.55 8.29
CA SER A 116 22.16 -31.21 7.75
C SER A 116 20.69 -30.79 7.58
N LYS A 117 19.78 -31.71 7.23
CA LYS A 117 18.32 -31.44 7.21
C LYS A 117 17.79 -31.07 8.60
N ARG A 118 18.22 -31.77 9.65
CA ARG A 118 17.83 -31.44 11.04
C ARG A 118 18.43 -30.12 11.49
N GLN A 119 19.70 -29.87 11.17
CA GLN A 119 20.36 -28.61 11.45
C GLN A 119 19.70 -27.42 10.75
N LEU A 120 19.24 -27.61 9.50
CA LEU A 120 18.50 -26.59 8.76
C LEU A 120 17.23 -26.17 9.51
N LEU A 121 16.43 -27.13 9.97
CA LEU A 121 15.23 -26.82 10.76
C LEU A 121 15.57 -26.12 12.09
N HIS A 122 16.62 -26.57 12.77
CA HIS A 122 17.07 -25.93 14.00
C HIS A 122 17.49 -24.48 13.76
N GLN A 123 18.29 -24.22 12.72
CA GLN A 123 18.74 -22.86 12.41
C GLN A 123 17.59 -21.97 11.94
N LEU A 124 16.62 -22.48 11.18
CA LEU A 124 15.41 -21.71 10.84
C LEU A 124 14.60 -21.31 12.08
N LYS A 125 14.60 -22.13 13.14
CA LYS A 125 13.96 -21.80 14.42
C LYS A 125 14.72 -20.70 15.16
N GLU A 126 16.05 -20.75 15.17
CA GLU A 126 16.89 -19.68 15.75
C GLU A 126 16.73 -18.36 14.97
N ILE A 127 16.61 -18.44 13.63
CA ILE A 127 16.29 -17.29 12.78
C ILE A 127 14.93 -16.71 13.14
N GLU A 128 13.87 -17.51 13.28
CA GLU A 128 12.55 -16.98 13.67
C GLU A 128 12.57 -16.30 15.06
N ALA A 129 13.40 -16.77 15.99
CA ALA A 129 13.52 -16.15 17.31
C ALA A 129 14.18 -14.76 17.25
N THR A 130 15.05 -14.52 16.26
CA THR A 130 15.78 -13.26 16.07
C THR A 130 15.11 -12.32 15.06
N ASP A 131 14.59 -12.86 13.96
CA ASP A 131 13.83 -12.21 12.91
C ASP A 131 12.53 -12.99 12.63
N PRO A 132 11.45 -12.73 13.39
CA PRO A 132 10.17 -13.45 13.23
C PRO A 132 9.56 -13.31 11.83
N TYR A 133 9.99 -12.31 11.06
CA TYR A 133 9.49 -12.03 9.73
C TYR A 133 10.57 -12.17 8.64
N PHE A 134 11.57 -13.04 8.84
CA PHE A 134 12.74 -13.24 7.95
C PHE A 134 12.47 -13.42 6.44
N ARG A 135 11.26 -13.82 6.06
CA ARG A 135 10.80 -13.95 4.66
C ARG A 135 9.84 -12.86 4.18
N ARG A 136 9.72 -11.72 4.87
CA ARG A 136 8.76 -10.63 4.58
C ARG A 136 8.82 -10.17 3.12
N SER A 137 10.03 -10.05 2.56
CA SER A 137 10.27 -9.66 1.16
C SER A 137 9.88 -10.74 0.13
N ASP A 138 9.84 -12.01 0.55
CA ASP A 138 9.62 -13.18 -0.32
C ASP A 138 8.34 -13.95 0.00
N PHE A 139 7.38 -13.33 0.70
CA PHE A 139 6.17 -13.99 1.17
C PHE A 139 5.35 -14.64 0.03
N TRP A 140 5.43 -14.09 -1.19
CA TRP A 140 4.71 -14.58 -2.37
C TRP A 140 5.41 -15.74 -3.11
N ARG A 141 6.69 -16.00 -2.83
CA ARG A 141 7.45 -17.07 -3.51
C ARG A 141 6.98 -18.44 -3.04
N ARG A 142 6.95 -19.39 -3.98
CA ARG A 142 6.67 -20.80 -3.70
C ARG A 142 7.94 -21.62 -3.89
N PHE A 143 8.17 -22.57 -2.99
CA PHE A 143 9.35 -23.42 -2.99
C PHE A 143 8.94 -24.88 -3.17
N SER A 144 9.79 -25.68 -3.81
CA SER A 144 9.65 -27.13 -3.87
C SER A 144 10.45 -27.75 -2.72
N ALA A 145 9.81 -28.59 -1.91
CA ALA A 145 10.48 -29.35 -0.83
C ALA A 145 10.37 -30.87 -1.05
N ALA A 146 10.22 -31.31 -2.30
CA ALA A 146 10.17 -32.74 -2.62
C ALA A 146 11.44 -33.45 -2.10
N GLY A 147 11.29 -34.49 -1.28
CA GLY A 147 12.42 -35.24 -0.71
C GLY A 147 13.09 -34.60 0.52
N PHE A 148 12.64 -33.43 0.98
CA PHE A 148 13.13 -32.81 2.22
C PHE A 148 12.58 -33.48 3.49
N PHE A 149 11.27 -33.78 3.52
CA PHE A 149 10.59 -34.32 4.70
C PHE A 149 10.83 -35.83 4.90
N THR A 150 11.99 -36.20 5.44
CA THR A 150 12.30 -37.55 5.91
C THR A 150 11.72 -37.82 7.30
N GLN A 151 11.57 -39.08 7.72
CA GLN A 151 10.89 -39.44 8.99
C GLN A 151 11.43 -38.69 10.22
N ASP A 152 12.75 -38.50 10.28
CA ASP A 152 13.44 -37.74 11.33
C ASP A 152 13.09 -36.25 11.32
N VAL A 153 13.00 -35.64 10.14
CA VAL A 153 12.53 -34.25 9.95
C VAL A 153 11.07 -34.12 10.40
N VAL A 154 10.24 -35.15 10.16
CA VAL A 154 8.83 -35.16 10.56
C VAL A 154 8.65 -35.11 12.08
N GLU A 155 9.46 -35.84 12.83
CA GLU A 155 9.40 -35.78 14.31
C GLU A 155 9.82 -34.41 14.85
N GLU A 156 10.76 -33.73 14.19
CA GLU A 156 11.21 -32.37 14.57
C GLU A 156 10.16 -31.28 14.27
N ILE A 157 9.32 -31.43 13.23
CA ILE A 157 8.31 -30.42 12.87
C ILE A 157 7.03 -30.50 13.72
N LYS A 158 6.67 -31.66 14.29
CA LYS A 158 5.48 -31.80 15.15
C LYS A 158 5.41 -30.75 16.29
N PRO A 159 6.46 -30.51 17.08
CA PRO A 159 6.44 -29.46 18.10
C PRO A 159 6.33 -28.05 17.50
N LEU A 160 6.93 -27.79 16.33
CA LEU A 160 6.83 -26.49 15.65
C LEU A 160 5.40 -26.20 15.18
N LEU A 161 4.66 -27.24 14.77
CA LEU A 161 3.26 -27.12 14.39
C LEU A 161 2.34 -26.94 15.61
N THR A 162 2.68 -27.46 16.79
CA THR A 162 1.78 -27.45 17.97
C THR A 162 2.05 -26.30 18.95
N VAL A 163 3.32 -25.99 19.23
CA VAL A 163 3.77 -24.95 20.19
C VAL A 163 4.25 -23.68 19.47
N GLY A 164 3.88 -23.52 18.19
CA GLY A 164 4.38 -22.44 17.33
C GLY A 164 3.95 -21.04 17.76
N THR A 165 4.88 -20.09 17.63
CA THR A 165 4.65 -18.64 17.71
C THR A 165 4.02 -18.14 16.39
N ASP A 166 3.37 -16.97 16.37
CA ASP A 166 2.88 -16.39 15.10
C ASP A 166 4.01 -15.70 14.30
N GLY A 167 5.17 -16.35 14.15
CA GLY A 167 6.21 -15.95 13.20
C GLY A 167 5.99 -16.59 11.82
N HIS A 168 6.93 -16.37 10.90
CA HIS A 168 6.84 -16.87 9.53
C HIS A 168 7.18 -18.37 9.35
N LEU A 169 7.86 -19.02 10.31
CA LEU A 169 8.36 -20.38 10.13
C LEU A 169 7.22 -21.39 10.01
N ARG A 170 6.21 -21.29 10.89
CA ARG A 170 5.05 -22.20 10.87
C ARG A 170 4.30 -22.14 9.54
N GLY A 171 4.08 -20.92 9.03
CA GLY A 171 3.45 -20.70 7.72
C GLY A 171 4.29 -21.29 6.59
N LEU A 172 5.61 -21.05 6.61
CA LEU A 172 6.55 -21.63 5.65
C LEU A 172 6.52 -23.16 5.64
N ILE A 173 6.57 -23.81 6.80
CA ILE A 173 6.51 -25.28 6.89
C ILE A 173 5.20 -25.80 6.30
N LEU A 174 4.05 -25.17 6.60
CA LEU A 174 2.77 -25.57 6.03
C LEU A 174 2.69 -25.36 4.51
N GLU A 175 3.30 -24.30 3.98
CA GLU A 175 3.39 -24.09 2.52
C GLU A 175 4.22 -25.19 1.85
N LEU A 176 5.35 -25.56 2.44
CA LEU A 176 6.20 -26.64 1.93
C LEU A 176 5.53 -28.01 2.02
N LEU A 177 4.68 -28.22 3.05
CA LEU A 177 3.92 -29.44 3.24
C LEU A 177 2.71 -29.55 2.32
N ALA A 178 2.28 -28.47 1.65
CA ALA A 178 1.02 -28.41 0.92
C ALA A 178 0.78 -29.65 0.05
N ASP A 179 1.76 -30.05 -0.75
CA ASP A 179 1.68 -31.20 -1.68
C ASP A 179 2.49 -32.45 -1.23
N SER A 180 2.87 -32.50 0.05
CA SER A 180 3.71 -33.58 0.59
C SER A 180 2.91 -34.83 0.99
N PRO A 181 3.37 -36.05 0.64
CA PRO A 181 2.73 -37.29 1.08
C PRO A 181 2.83 -37.53 2.60
N VAL A 182 3.71 -36.79 3.27
CA VAL A 182 3.96 -36.86 4.71
C VAL A 182 2.78 -36.37 5.56
N ASN A 183 1.85 -35.60 4.99
CA ASN A 183 0.69 -35.04 5.70
C ASN A 183 -0.16 -36.10 6.42
N ARG A 184 -0.12 -37.36 5.97
CA ARG A 184 -0.78 -38.50 6.66
C ARG A 184 -0.24 -38.72 8.08
N GLN A 185 1.04 -38.46 8.32
CA GLN A 185 1.67 -38.62 9.63
C GLN A 185 1.43 -37.44 10.57
N LEU A 186 1.02 -36.28 10.03
CA LEU A 186 0.81 -35.02 10.75
C LEU A 186 -0.68 -34.66 10.89
N THR A 187 -1.56 -35.62 10.61
CA THR A 187 -3.01 -35.39 10.59
C THR A 187 -3.54 -34.83 11.93
N PRO A 188 -3.13 -35.34 13.11
CA PRO A 188 -3.57 -34.79 14.40
C PRO A 188 -3.21 -33.31 14.58
N GLU A 189 -1.96 -32.95 14.27
CA GLU A 189 -1.44 -31.60 14.41
C GLU A 189 -2.14 -30.65 13.44
N LEU A 190 -2.22 -31.01 12.15
CA LEU A 190 -2.87 -30.21 11.11
C LEU A 190 -4.36 -29.99 11.42
N SER A 191 -5.06 -31.03 11.91
CA SER A 191 -6.46 -30.93 12.31
C SER A 191 -6.65 -29.97 13.48
N LEU A 192 -5.76 -29.99 14.46
CA LEU A 192 -5.81 -29.06 15.59
C LEU A 192 -5.63 -27.61 15.12
N LEU A 193 -4.76 -27.36 14.14
CA LEU A 193 -4.55 -26.03 13.56
C LEU A 193 -5.78 -25.52 12.84
N THR A 194 -6.36 -26.32 11.95
CA THR A 194 -7.52 -25.92 11.17
C THR A 194 -8.72 -25.57 12.05
N LEU A 195 -8.92 -26.31 13.15
CA LEU A 195 -10.09 -26.19 14.01
C LEU A 195 -9.94 -25.19 15.16
N ASN A 196 -8.73 -24.69 15.46
CA ASN A 196 -8.51 -23.79 16.58
C ASN A 196 -8.84 -22.32 16.22
N PRO A 197 -9.83 -21.67 16.89
CA PRO A 197 -10.24 -20.30 16.58
C PRO A 197 -9.20 -19.25 16.98
N ASN A 198 -8.25 -19.58 17.86
CA ASN A 198 -7.21 -18.66 18.31
C ASN A 198 -6.02 -18.58 17.34
N VAL A 199 -6.00 -19.39 16.28
CA VAL A 199 -4.93 -19.40 15.27
C VAL A 199 -5.29 -18.46 14.12
N SER A 200 -4.30 -17.79 13.54
CA SER A 200 -4.49 -16.85 12.44
C SER A 200 -5.11 -17.50 11.18
N GLU A 201 -5.90 -16.73 10.42
CA GLU A 201 -6.58 -17.19 9.19
C GLU A 201 -5.63 -17.87 8.20
N HIS A 202 -4.46 -17.27 7.99
CA HIS A 202 -3.44 -17.77 7.06
C HIS A 202 -2.97 -19.18 7.44
N ILE A 203 -2.63 -19.41 8.72
CA ILE A 203 -2.16 -20.72 9.21
C ILE A 203 -3.28 -21.76 9.14
N ARG A 204 -4.51 -21.40 9.54
CA ARG A 204 -5.66 -22.32 9.48
C ARG A 204 -5.95 -22.76 8.04
N THR A 205 -5.86 -21.83 7.10
CA THR A 205 -6.07 -22.07 5.66
C THR A 205 -4.99 -22.98 5.07
N LEU A 206 -3.71 -22.73 5.37
CA LEU A 206 -2.61 -23.57 4.91
C LEU A 206 -2.68 -24.99 5.49
N ALA A 207 -3.01 -25.12 6.79
CA ALA A 207 -3.20 -26.42 7.43
C ALA A 207 -4.35 -27.20 6.80
N SER A 208 -5.47 -26.52 6.49
CA SER A 208 -6.60 -27.14 5.79
C SER A 208 -6.20 -27.63 4.40
N ARG A 209 -5.41 -26.85 3.66
CA ARG A 209 -4.87 -27.27 2.36
C ARG A 209 -3.98 -28.51 2.46
N CYS A 210 -3.13 -28.61 3.48
CA CYS A 210 -2.31 -29.79 3.70
C CYS A 210 -3.17 -31.04 3.95
N LEU A 211 -4.25 -30.89 4.74
CA LEU A 211 -5.19 -31.98 5.01
C LEU A 211 -5.90 -32.45 3.74
N LEU A 212 -6.25 -31.56 2.81
CA LEU A 212 -6.99 -31.91 1.57
C LEU A 212 -6.27 -32.97 0.72
N ASN A 213 -4.95 -33.10 0.87
CA ASN A 213 -4.14 -34.12 0.20
C ASN A 213 -4.10 -35.48 0.94
N VAL A 214 -4.73 -35.58 2.12
CA VAL A 214 -4.86 -36.82 2.91
C VAL A 214 -6.17 -37.53 2.57
N LYS A 215 -6.09 -38.59 1.76
CA LYS A 215 -7.27 -39.35 1.28
C LYS A 215 -8.17 -39.93 2.37
N GLU A 216 -7.62 -40.24 3.54
CA GLU A 216 -8.30 -40.95 4.64
C GLU A 216 -8.86 -40.00 5.71
N TYR A 217 -8.72 -38.69 5.54
CA TYR A 217 -9.14 -37.72 6.55
C TYR A 217 -10.66 -37.48 6.53
N ASP A 218 -11.28 -37.49 7.70
CA ASP A 218 -12.71 -37.19 7.87
C ASP A 218 -12.97 -35.67 7.81
N PHE A 219 -13.19 -35.18 6.59
CA PHE A 219 -13.60 -33.80 6.37
C PHE A 219 -15.01 -33.49 6.87
N ILE A 220 -15.90 -34.49 7.02
CA ILE A 220 -17.27 -34.24 7.44
C ILE A 220 -17.31 -33.82 8.90
N GLY A 221 -16.56 -34.52 9.77
CA GLY A 221 -16.39 -34.15 11.18
C GLY A 221 -15.76 -32.77 11.34
N ALA A 222 -14.71 -32.46 10.57
CA ALA A 222 -14.03 -31.16 10.63
C ALA A 222 -14.93 -30.01 10.16
N LEU A 223 -15.68 -30.19 9.06
CA LEU A 223 -16.62 -29.19 8.56
C LEU A 223 -17.73 -28.89 9.58
N ALA A 224 -18.23 -29.89 10.31
CA ALA A 224 -19.25 -29.67 11.35
C ALA A 224 -18.75 -28.71 12.44
N VAL A 225 -17.49 -28.84 12.87
CA VAL A 225 -16.87 -27.94 13.86
C VAL A 225 -16.69 -26.52 13.29
N LEU A 226 -16.21 -26.39 12.05
CA LEU A 226 -16.02 -25.10 11.39
C LEU A 226 -17.35 -24.36 11.18
N ILE A 227 -18.39 -25.08 10.75
CA ILE A 227 -19.73 -24.51 10.55
C ILE A 227 -20.35 -24.10 11.89
N PHE A 228 -20.11 -24.87 12.95
CA PHE A 228 -20.57 -24.52 14.30
C PHE A 228 -19.88 -23.27 14.86
N GLU A 229 -18.57 -23.09 14.60
CA GLU A 229 -17.84 -21.86 14.96
C GLU A 229 -18.46 -20.61 14.30
N ALA A 230 -18.95 -20.75 13.05
CA ALA A 230 -19.67 -19.71 12.30
C ALA A 230 -18.94 -18.37 12.16
N SER A 231 -17.62 -18.37 12.33
CA SER A 231 -16.76 -17.21 12.09
C SER A 231 -16.53 -17.01 10.59
N ASN A 232 -16.14 -15.80 10.18
CA ASN A 232 -15.82 -15.55 8.78
C ASN A 232 -14.70 -16.46 8.26
N ILE A 233 -13.66 -16.67 9.08
CA ILE A 233 -12.50 -17.51 8.78
C ILE A 233 -12.90 -18.98 8.66
N SER A 234 -13.64 -19.51 9.63
CA SER A 234 -14.05 -20.92 9.63
C SER A 234 -14.96 -21.27 8.45
N LEU A 235 -15.89 -20.37 8.09
CA LEU A 235 -16.76 -20.55 6.93
C LEU A 235 -16.02 -20.41 5.60
N ASN A 236 -14.99 -19.56 5.52
CA ASN A 236 -14.10 -19.47 4.36
C ASN A 236 -13.34 -20.79 4.16
N ILE A 237 -12.75 -21.33 5.23
CA ILE A 237 -12.07 -22.64 5.18
C ILE A 237 -13.04 -23.75 4.78
N ALA A 238 -14.24 -23.78 5.37
CA ALA A 238 -15.26 -24.76 5.03
C ALA A 238 -15.67 -24.68 3.54
N ALA A 239 -15.82 -23.47 2.99
CA ALA A 239 -16.08 -23.28 1.57
C ALA A 239 -14.95 -23.84 0.69
N ASN A 240 -13.69 -23.57 1.01
CA ASN A 240 -12.54 -24.09 0.26
C ASN A 240 -12.48 -25.62 0.31
N VAL A 241 -12.83 -26.24 1.45
CA VAL A 241 -12.90 -27.71 1.57
C VAL A 241 -14.03 -28.28 0.71
N ILE A 242 -15.21 -27.65 0.70
CA ILE A 242 -16.35 -28.07 -0.15
C ILE A 242 -15.98 -27.95 -1.63
N GLU A 243 -15.32 -26.85 -2.02
CA GLU A 243 -14.84 -26.61 -3.38
C GLU A 243 -13.86 -27.70 -3.83
N ALA A 244 -12.81 -27.97 -3.04
CA ALA A 244 -11.78 -28.96 -3.36
C ALA A 244 -12.31 -30.41 -3.36
N THR A 245 -13.24 -30.73 -2.46
CA THR A 245 -13.83 -32.08 -2.39
C THR A 245 -14.78 -32.34 -3.56
N GLY A 246 -15.35 -31.28 -4.13
CA GLY A 246 -16.40 -31.31 -5.14
C GLY A 246 -17.77 -31.12 -4.51
N PRO A 247 -18.49 -30.03 -4.81
CA PRO A 247 -19.82 -29.76 -4.26
C PRO A 247 -20.84 -30.89 -4.49
N GLU A 248 -20.70 -31.65 -5.58
CA GLU A 248 -21.55 -32.79 -5.95
C GLU A 248 -21.55 -33.93 -4.92
N LYS A 249 -20.50 -34.04 -4.09
CA LYS A 249 -20.41 -35.09 -3.05
C LYS A 249 -21.25 -34.77 -1.82
N PHE A 250 -21.73 -33.53 -1.69
CA PHE A 250 -22.55 -33.10 -0.56
C PHE A 250 -24.03 -33.12 -0.93
N ASN A 251 -24.87 -33.58 -0.01
CA ASN A 251 -26.31 -33.46 -0.16
C ASN A 251 -26.73 -31.98 -0.18
N HIS A 252 -27.76 -31.63 -0.96
CA HIS A 252 -28.35 -30.30 -1.00
C HIS A 252 -28.75 -29.78 0.39
N THR A 253 -29.27 -30.64 1.28
CA THR A 253 -29.58 -30.29 2.68
C THR A 253 -28.37 -29.84 3.49
N TYR A 254 -27.19 -30.41 3.20
CA TYR A 254 -25.96 -30.02 3.87
C TYR A 254 -25.49 -28.64 3.39
N LEU A 255 -25.48 -28.43 2.07
CA LEU A 255 -25.14 -27.15 1.46
C LEU A 255 -26.11 -26.05 1.88
N SER A 256 -27.41 -26.36 1.97
CA SER A 256 -28.43 -25.41 2.42
C SER A 256 -28.17 -24.98 3.87
N GLY A 257 -27.83 -25.92 4.76
CA GLY A 257 -27.42 -25.64 6.13
C GLY A 257 -26.20 -24.72 6.20
N PHE A 258 -25.17 -25.00 5.41
CA PHE A 258 -23.97 -24.17 5.31
C PHE A 258 -24.27 -22.72 4.88
N PHE A 259 -25.06 -22.54 3.81
CA PHE A 259 -25.42 -21.20 3.33
C PHE A 259 -26.35 -20.45 4.29
N ARG A 260 -27.20 -21.15 5.05
CA ARG A 260 -28.00 -20.54 6.13
C ARG A 260 -27.11 -19.98 7.24
N VAL A 261 -26.01 -20.66 7.59
CA VAL A 261 -25.03 -20.13 8.54
C VAL A 261 -24.27 -18.94 7.93
N CYS A 262 -23.84 -19.04 6.66
CA CYS A 262 -23.19 -17.94 5.95
C CYS A 262 -24.05 -16.68 5.85
N ALA A 263 -25.39 -16.82 5.84
CA ALA A 263 -26.30 -15.68 5.82
C ALA A 263 -26.10 -14.75 7.04
N ASN A 264 -25.65 -15.27 8.17
CA ASN A 264 -25.36 -14.48 9.39
C ASN A 264 -24.11 -13.60 9.26
N LEU A 265 -23.26 -13.82 8.25
CA LEU A 265 -22.10 -12.96 8.00
C LEU A 265 -22.48 -11.58 7.45
N TYR A 266 -23.71 -11.41 6.96
CA TYR A 266 -24.18 -10.14 6.42
C TYR A 266 -24.76 -9.26 7.53
N PRO A 267 -24.26 -8.02 7.70
CA PRO A 267 -24.66 -7.14 8.79
C PRO A 267 -26.08 -6.61 8.59
N ASP A 268 -26.69 -6.23 9.69
CA ASP A 268 -27.98 -5.56 9.72
C ASP A 268 -27.92 -4.22 8.98
N HIS A 269 -29.06 -3.75 8.45
CA HIS A 269 -29.12 -2.51 7.70
C HIS A 269 -28.66 -1.27 8.48
N LYS A 270 -28.68 -1.32 9.83
CA LYS A 270 -28.22 -0.24 10.71
C LYS A 270 -26.71 -0.24 10.96
N GLU A 271 -26.05 -1.40 10.88
CA GLU A 271 -24.59 -1.53 11.06
C GLU A 271 -23.80 -1.41 9.75
N GLN A 272 -24.45 -0.92 8.68
CA GLN A 272 -23.91 -0.86 7.31
C GLN A 272 -22.60 -0.07 7.13
N PHE A 273 -22.16 0.69 8.14
CA PHE A 273 -20.88 1.39 8.12
C PHE A 273 -19.67 0.51 8.47
N LYS A 274 -19.86 -0.71 9.01
CA LYS A 274 -18.79 -1.74 9.09
C LYS A 274 -18.59 -2.38 7.71
N ARG A 275 -17.96 -1.65 6.79
CA ARG A 275 -17.63 -2.09 5.43
C ARG A 275 -16.51 -3.13 5.46
N VAL A 276 -16.84 -4.38 5.74
CA VAL A 276 -15.93 -5.50 5.45
C VAL A 276 -16.10 -5.87 3.96
N PHE A 277 -15.32 -5.21 3.10
CA PHE A 277 -15.13 -5.64 1.71
C PHE A 277 -14.24 -6.90 1.71
N GLY A 278 -14.34 -7.74 0.67
CA GLY A 278 -13.49 -8.93 0.49
C GLY A 278 -13.81 -10.17 1.35
N SER A 279 -14.16 -10.00 2.64
CA SER A 279 -14.30 -11.14 3.59
C SER A 279 -15.41 -12.15 3.26
N ARG A 280 -16.34 -11.80 2.37
CA ARG A 280 -17.46 -12.67 1.96
C ARG A 280 -17.35 -13.13 0.51
N TYR A 281 -16.23 -12.82 -0.15
CA TYR A 281 -16.02 -13.15 -1.56
C TYR A 281 -15.99 -14.66 -1.79
N PHE A 282 -15.50 -15.43 -0.81
CA PHE A 282 -15.49 -16.89 -0.86
C PHE A 282 -16.87 -17.51 -1.13
N ILE A 283 -17.96 -16.86 -0.66
CA ILE A 283 -19.34 -17.34 -0.90
C ILE A 283 -19.64 -17.28 -2.40
N LYS A 284 -19.28 -16.19 -3.07
CA LYS A 284 -19.46 -16.05 -4.52
C LYS A 284 -18.54 -17.00 -5.29
N ASN A 285 -17.30 -17.17 -4.83
CA ASN A 285 -16.36 -18.12 -5.44
C ASN A 285 -16.92 -19.55 -5.41
N LEU A 286 -17.40 -20.01 -4.26
CA LEU A 286 -18.00 -21.34 -4.12
C LEU A 286 -19.25 -21.51 -5.01
N ILE A 287 -20.14 -20.50 -5.05
CA ILE A 287 -21.32 -20.54 -5.92
C ILE A 287 -20.92 -20.66 -7.40
N SER A 288 -19.82 -20.03 -7.83
CA SER A 288 -19.35 -20.12 -9.21
C SER A 288 -18.97 -21.54 -9.63
N CYS A 289 -18.59 -22.39 -8.69
CA CYS A 289 -18.26 -23.80 -8.92
C CYS A 289 -19.50 -24.70 -9.07
N PHE A 290 -20.71 -24.20 -8.78
CA PHE A 290 -21.92 -25.01 -8.87
C PHE A 290 -22.42 -25.15 -10.30
N SER A 291 -22.83 -26.38 -10.61
CA SER A 291 -23.52 -26.75 -11.83
C SER A 291 -25.03 -26.50 -11.69
N GLN A 292 -25.74 -26.48 -12.83
CA GLN A 292 -27.18 -26.29 -12.84
C GLN A 292 -27.94 -27.32 -11.97
N HIS A 293 -27.49 -28.57 -11.93
CA HIS A 293 -28.16 -29.65 -11.19
C HIS A 293 -28.07 -29.50 -9.66
N ILE A 294 -27.06 -28.78 -9.14
CA ILE A 294 -26.95 -28.45 -7.71
C ILE A 294 -27.77 -27.21 -7.39
N LEU A 295 -27.69 -26.19 -8.24
CA LEU A 295 -28.31 -24.89 -8.01
C LEU A 295 -29.82 -25.01 -7.86
N GLU A 296 -30.46 -25.79 -8.70
CA GLU A 296 -31.92 -25.94 -8.75
C GLU A 296 -32.52 -26.48 -7.41
N PRO A 297 -32.12 -27.65 -6.88
CA PRO A 297 -32.59 -28.13 -5.58
C PRO A 297 -32.21 -27.20 -4.40
N LEU A 298 -31.02 -26.59 -4.48
CA LEU A 298 -30.54 -25.70 -3.41
C LEU A 298 -31.34 -24.40 -3.35
N LEU A 299 -31.65 -23.81 -4.50
CA LEU A 299 -32.52 -22.64 -4.62
C LEU A 299 -33.93 -22.99 -4.12
N ASP A 300 -34.48 -24.14 -4.50
CA ASP A 300 -35.78 -24.61 -4.00
C ASP A 300 -35.78 -24.70 -2.47
N GLU A 301 -34.76 -25.31 -1.86
CA GLU A 301 -34.69 -25.50 -0.40
C GLU A 301 -34.44 -24.20 0.39
N LEU A 302 -33.55 -23.32 -0.09
CA LEU A 302 -33.22 -22.05 0.59
C LEU A 302 -34.36 -21.04 0.54
N THR A 303 -35.22 -21.13 -0.48
CA THR A 303 -36.35 -20.20 -0.68
C THR A 303 -37.68 -20.77 -0.21
N CYS A 304 -37.77 -22.10 -0.05
CA CYS A 304 -38.90 -22.77 0.61
C CYS A 304 -39.11 -22.19 2.02
N ASN A 305 -40.33 -21.71 2.29
CA ASN A 305 -40.72 -21.10 3.56
C ASN A 305 -39.83 -19.91 4.00
N LEU A 306 -39.26 -19.15 3.06
CA LEU A 306 -38.54 -17.92 3.39
C LEU A 306 -39.52 -16.79 3.76
N TYR A 307 -39.74 -16.54 5.05
CA TYR A 307 -40.60 -15.46 5.54
C TYR A 307 -39.94 -14.61 6.64
N CYS A 308 -40.50 -13.42 6.85
CA CYS A 308 -40.11 -12.53 7.95
C CYS A 308 -40.74 -13.02 9.27
N HIS A 309 -39.93 -13.20 10.31
CA HIS A 309 -40.40 -13.60 11.65
C HIS A 309 -40.37 -12.45 12.68
N CYS A 310 -39.87 -11.26 12.32
CA CYS A 310 -39.76 -10.12 13.26
C CYS A 310 -40.98 -9.18 13.28
N GLY A 311 -41.96 -9.37 12.40
CA GLY A 311 -43.17 -8.55 12.32
C GLY A 311 -42.96 -7.11 11.83
N LYS A 312 -41.72 -6.71 11.51
CA LYS A 312 -41.38 -5.37 10.99
C LYS A 312 -41.68 -5.25 9.49
N LYS A 313 -41.80 -4.01 9.00
CA LYS A 313 -41.94 -3.71 7.57
C LYS A 313 -40.65 -4.06 6.80
N SER A 314 -40.74 -4.23 5.49
CA SER A 314 -39.62 -4.74 4.66
C SER A 314 -38.35 -3.88 4.76
N TYR A 315 -38.49 -2.57 4.88
CA TYR A 315 -37.37 -1.61 4.99
C TYR A 315 -36.71 -1.59 6.38
N GLU A 316 -37.33 -2.19 7.40
CA GLU A 316 -36.82 -2.32 8.77
C GLU A 316 -36.42 -3.78 9.11
N CYS A 317 -36.54 -4.70 8.13
CA CYS A 317 -36.45 -6.14 8.33
C CYS A 317 -35.12 -6.72 7.81
N ASP A 318 -34.30 -7.23 8.74
CA ASP A 318 -33.06 -7.93 8.39
C ASP A 318 -33.18 -9.46 8.31
N CYS A 319 -34.32 -10.05 8.70
CA CYS A 319 -34.53 -11.51 8.77
C CYS A 319 -34.15 -12.27 7.48
N ARG A 320 -34.23 -11.60 6.32
CA ARG A 320 -33.98 -12.18 5.00
C ARG A 320 -32.78 -11.56 4.29
N ASN A 321 -32.10 -10.59 4.89
CA ASN A 321 -31.08 -9.77 4.21
C ASN A 321 -29.90 -10.61 3.70
N GLY A 322 -29.27 -11.40 4.58
CA GLY A 322 -28.12 -12.22 4.22
C GLY A 322 -28.46 -13.32 3.21
N ILE A 323 -29.53 -14.07 3.47
CA ILE A 323 -29.95 -15.15 2.57
C ILE A 323 -30.41 -14.62 1.20
N SER A 324 -30.99 -13.41 1.13
CA SER A 324 -31.36 -12.79 -0.15
C SER A 324 -30.15 -12.49 -1.03
N LYS A 325 -29.01 -12.10 -0.43
CA LYS A 325 -27.76 -11.85 -1.17
C LYS A 325 -27.13 -13.14 -1.70
N ILE A 326 -27.19 -14.21 -0.91
CA ILE A 326 -26.72 -15.54 -1.31
C ILE A 326 -27.59 -16.09 -2.45
N VAL A 327 -28.90 -16.13 -2.25
CA VAL A 327 -29.86 -16.62 -3.26
C VAL A 327 -29.77 -15.78 -4.53
N GLY A 328 -29.69 -14.45 -4.43
CA GLY A 328 -29.50 -13.58 -5.60
C GLY A 328 -28.25 -13.96 -6.41
N SER A 329 -27.14 -14.25 -5.74
CA SER A 329 -25.89 -14.68 -6.41
C SER A 329 -26.02 -16.07 -7.04
N MET A 330 -26.77 -17.00 -6.43
CA MET A 330 -27.07 -18.31 -7.00
C MET A 330 -27.99 -18.22 -8.22
N VAL A 331 -28.98 -17.33 -8.21
CA VAL A 331 -29.86 -17.07 -9.35
C VAL A 331 -29.07 -16.43 -10.50
N ASP A 332 -28.13 -15.52 -10.20
CA ASP A 332 -27.20 -15.00 -11.22
C ASP A 332 -26.42 -16.14 -11.89
N ARG A 333 -25.82 -17.04 -11.10
CA ARG A 333 -25.11 -18.21 -11.61
C ARG A 333 -26.01 -19.15 -12.41
N TYR A 334 -27.24 -19.37 -11.98
CA TYR A 334 -28.22 -20.16 -12.73
C TYR A 334 -28.45 -19.57 -14.13
N PHE A 335 -28.64 -18.25 -14.25
CA PHE A 335 -28.84 -17.59 -15.54
C PHE A 335 -27.58 -17.49 -16.41
N GLU A 336 -26.39 -17.65 -15.85
CA GLU A 336 -25.15 -17.80 -16.63
C GLU A 336 -25.06 -19.18 -17.31
N LEU A 337 -25.64 -20.21 -16.70
CA LEU A 337 -25.53 -21.61 -17.15
C LEU A 337 -26.75 -22.09 -17.94
N ALA A 338 -27.95 -21.75 -17.49
CA ALA A 338 -29.20 -22.23 -18.05
C ALA A 338 -29.59 -21.46 -19.32
N GLN A 339 -30.10 -22.17 -20.31
CA GLN A 339 -30.63 -21.60 -21.55
C GLN A 339 -32.16 -21.54 -21.51
N ALA A 340 -32.75 -20.56 -22.20
CA ALA A 340 -34.20 -20.46 -22.34
C ALA A 340 -34.77 -21.69 -23.07
N PRO A 341 -36.02 -22.12 -22.78
CA PRO A 341 -37.02 -21.45 -21.95
C PRO A 341 -36.88 -21.72 -20.45
N PHE A 342 -37.14 -20.69 -19.65
CA PHE A 342 -37.13 -20.75 -18.18
C PHE A 342 -38.54 -20.98 -17.62
N ASP A 343 -38.66 -21.70 -16.51
CA ASP A 343 -39.94 -21.90 -15.79
C ASP A 343 -40.30 -20.66 -14.94
N PRO A 344 -41.33 -19.88 -15.32
CA PRO A 344 -41.71 -18.68 -14.59
C PRO A 344 -42.17 -18.94 -13.15
N VAL A 345 -42.78 -20.09 -12.88
CA VAL A 345 -43.27 -20.43 -11.53
C VAL A 345 -42.09 -20.65 -10.59
N ARG A 346 -41.08 -21.39 -11.06
CA ARG A 346 -39.89 -21.70 -10.28
C ARG A 346 -39.02 -20.46 -10.02
N ILE A 347 -38.82 -19.61 -11.03
CA ILE A 347 -38.10 -18.33 -10.86
C ILE A 347 -38.81 -17.40 -9.85
N TRP A 348 -40.15 -17.38 -9.86
CA TRP A 348 -40.90 -16.63 -8.86
C TRP A 348 -40.74 -17.20 -7.45
N GLN A 349 -40.74 -18.52 -7.29
CA GLN A 349 -40.48 -19.16 -5.98
C GLN A 349 -39.13 -18.72 -5.41
N TRP A 350 -38.10 -18.63 -6.25
CA TRP A 350 -36.77 -18.21 -5.80
C TRP A 350 -36.66 -16.72 -5.47
N THR A 351 -37.27 -15.86 -6.27
CA THR A 351 -37.06 -14.40 -6.21
C THR A 351 -38.13 -13.65 -5.42
N GLY A 352 -39.35 -14.20 -5.34
CA GLY A 352 -40.53 -13.51 -4.83
C GLY A 352 -40.43 -13.15 -3.35
N ASN A 353 -39.72 -13.92 -2.53
CA ASN A 353 -39.60 -13.71 -1.08
C ASN A 353 -38.29 -13.05 -0.63
N LEU A 354 -37.44 -12.61 -1.56
CA LEU A 354 -36.18 -11.94 -1.24
C LEU A 354 -36.41 -10.51 -0.73
N ASN A 355 -35.42 -9.96 0.00
CA ASN A 355 -35.41 -8.60 0.54
C ASN A 355 -34.03 -7.95 0.36
N PHE A 356 -33.95 -6.88 -0.43
CA PHE A 356 -32.72 -6.15 -0.76
C PHE A 356 -32.80 -4.68 -0.34
N HIS A 357 -31.94 -4.25 0.58
CA HIS A 357 -31.89 -2.86 1.05
C HIS A 357 -31.34 -1.86 0.02
N ARG A 358 -30.79 -2.32 -1.11
CA ARG A 358 -30.28 -1.49 -2.20
C ARG A 358 -30.73 -2.05 -3.56
N HIS A 359 -30.95 -1.16 -4.51
CA HIS A 359 -31.23 -1.51 -5.89
C HIS A 359 -29.96 -1.97 -6.60
N CYS A 360 -30.12 -2.92 -7.51
CA CYS A 360 -29.05 -3.46 -8.34
C CYS A 360 -29.35 -3.13 -9.80
N GLN A 361 -28.35 -2.63 -10.52
CA GLN A 361 -28.47 -2.31 -11.94
C GLN A 361 -28.16 -3.55 -12.82
N PRO A 362 -28.60 -3.59 -14.10
CA PRO A 362 -28.38 -4.76 -14.97
C PRO A 362 -26.90 -5.12 -15.22
N ASP A 363 -26.00 -4.13 -15.15
CA ASP A 363 -24.55 -4.32 -15.25
C ASP A 363 -23.94 -4.99 -14.01
N GLN A 364 -24.67 -5.00 -12.90
CA GLN A 364 -24.21 -5.52 -11.60
C GLN A 364 -24.75 -6.93 -11.26
N SER A 365 -25.78 -7.42 -11.98
CA SER A 365 -26.42 -8.72 -11.70
C SER A 365 -27.05 -9.34 -12.95
N LYS A 366 -26.70 -10.60 -13.22
CA LYS A 366 -27.17 -11.34 -14.41
C LYS A 366 -28.67 -11.62 -14.37
N SER A 367 -29.22 -11.95 -13.21
CA SER A 367 -30.65 -12.20 -13.02
C SER A 367 -31.50 -10.94 -13.25
N VAL A 368 -30.99 -9.76 -12.86
CA VAL A 368 -31.64 -8.47 -13.17
C VAL A 368 -31.61 -8.22 -14.67
N GLN A 369 -30.50 -8.48 -15.36
CA GLN A 369 -30.39 -8.37 -16.81
C GLN A 369 -31.40 -9.29 -17.52
N VAL A 370 -31.40 -10.60 -17.22
CA VAL A 370 -32.24 -11.58 -17.91
C VAL A 370 -33.74 -11.33 -17.68
N LEU A 371 -34.17 -11.00 -16.46
CA LEU A 371 -35.57 -10.66 -16.16
C LEU A 371 -36.02 -9.35 -16.83
N ARG A 372 -35.08 -8.43 -17.10
CA ARG A 372 -35.36 -7.19 -17.83
C ARG A 372 -35.50 -7.42 -19.33
N GLU A 373 -34.64 -8.23 -19.91
CA GLU A 373 -34.59 -8.48 -21.37
C GLU A 373 -35.61 -9.53 -21.84
N ASN A 374 -35.89 -10.57 -21.05
CA ASN A 374 -36.81 -11.64 -21.43
C ASN A 374 -38.26 -11.32 -21.03
N GLU A 375 -39.00 -10.69 -21.94
CA GLU A 375 -40.41 -10.33 -21.74
C GLU A 375 -41.30 -11.57 -21.47
N THR A 376 -41.05 -12.70 -22.14
CA THR A 376 -41.89 -13.91 -22.01
C THR A 376 -41.80 -14.53 -20.62
N LEU A 377 -40.60 -14.59 -20.04
CA LEU A 377 -40.38 -15.06 -18.68
C LEU A 377 -41.07 -14.14 -17.66
N ARG A 378 -40.84 -12.82 -17.78
CA ARG A 378 -41.42 -11.84 -16.87
C ARG A 378 -42.95 -11.85 -16.92
N GLN A 379 -43.54 -11.90 -18.12
CA GLN A 379 -44.99 -12.02 -18.29
C GLN A 379 -45.52 -13.37 -17.77
N GLY A 380 -44.76 -14.45 -17.89
CA GLY A 380 -45.07 -15.73 -17.27
C GLY A 380 -45.15 -15.66 -15.74
N ILE A 381 -44.20 -14.97 -15.10
CA ILE A 381 -44.20 -14.75 -13.65
C ILE A 381 -45.44 -13.95 -13.25
N ILE A 382 -45.71 -12.86 -13.98
CA ILE A 382 -46.87 -11.99 -13.76
C ILE A 382 -48.18 -12.78 -13.89
N ALA A 383 -48.29 -13.65 -14.90
CA ALA A 383 -49.48 -14.47 -15.11
C ALA A 383 -49.71 -15.45 -13.95
N TYR A 384 -48.65 -16.07 -13.45
CA TYR A 384 -48.73 -16.95 -12.29
C TYR A 384 -49.14 -16.19 -11.02
N VAL A 385 -48.51 -15.04 -10.74
CA VAL A 385 -48.72 -14.28 -9.50
C VAL A 385 -50.09 -13.61 -9.46
N PHE A 386 -50.48 -12.93 -10.54
CA PHE A 386 -51.73 -12.16 -10.56
C PHE A 386 -52.93 -12.94 -11.09
N GLY A 387 -52.72 -14.04 -11.83
CA GLY A 387 -53.78 -14.75 -12.55
C GLY A 387 -54.90 -15.28 -11.67
N SER A 388 -54.58 -15.73 -10.45
CA SER A 388 -55.56 -16.29 -9.49
C SER A 388 -56.04 -15.30 -8.43
N LEU A 389 -55.52 -14.07 -8.39
CA LEU A 389 -55.84 -13.10 -7.34
C LEU A 389 -57.08 -12.29 -7.70
N THR A 390 -58.13 -12.34 -6.88
CA THR A 390 -59.36 -11.56 -7.07
C THR A 390 -59.59 -10.50 -5.98
N ASP A 391 -58.84 -10.55 -4.87
CA ASP A 391 -58.96 -9.55 -3.80
C ASP A 391 -58.13 -8.30 -4.09
N ARG A 392 -58.80 -7.14 -4.15
CA ARG A 392 -58.19 -5.86 -4.51
C ARG A 392 -57.07 -5.42 -3.56
N ASN A 393 -57.18 -5.71 -2.27
CA ASN A 393 -56.15 -5.34 -1.30
C ASN A 393 -54.91 -6.23 -1.42
N GLN A 394 -55.09 -7.53 -1.64
CA GLN A 394 -53.98 -8.46 -1.91
C GLN A 394 -53.24 -8.09 -3.20
N ILE A 395 -53.97 -7.76 -4.27
CA ILE A 395 -53.39 -7.31 -5.55
C ILE A 395 -52.57 -6.03 -5.36
N PHE A 396 -53.13 -5.04 -4.66
CA PHE A 396 -52.44 -3.79 -4.36
C PHE A 396 -51.16 -4.02 -3.54
N ASN A 397 -51.24 -4.83 -2.48
CA ASN A 397 -50.10 -5.14 -1.64
C ASN A 397 -49.00 -5.88 -2.42
N ILE A 398 -49.34 -6.89 -3.22
CA ILE A 398 -48.35 -7.62 -4.02
C ILE A 398 -47.69 -6.71 -5.05
N ARG A 399 -48.48 -5.89 -5.75
CA ARG A 399 -47.95 -4.91 -6.70
C ARG A 399 -46.95 -3.98 -6.01
N VAL A 400 -47.36 -3.33 -4.92
CA VAL A 400 -46.53 -2.35 -4.21
C VAL A 400 -45.27 -2.99 -3.61
N TRP A 401 -45.39 -4.10 -2.90
CA TRP A 401 -44.26 -4.66 -2.15
C TRP A 401 -43.34 -5.56 -2.97
N LYS A 402 -43.75 -6.04 -4.16
CA LYS A 402 -42.95 -6.97 -4.98
C LYS A 402 -42.55 -6.41 -6.34
N PHE A 403 -43.37 -5.54 -6.93
CA PHE A 403 -43.25 -5.13 -8.33
C PHE A 403 -43.05 -3.61 -8.51
N ASP A 404 -43.46 -2.78 -7.56
CA ASP A 404 -43.18 -1.34 -7.56
C ASP A 404 -41.74 -1.11 -7.06
N GLY A 405 -40.88 -0.60 -7.93
CA GLY A 405 -39.44 -0.73 -7.83
C GLY A 405 -38.69 0.07 -6.76
N ASN A 406 -39.34 0.43 -5.65
CA ASN A 406 -38.80 1.26 -4.57
C ASN A 406 -38.79 0.57 -3.19
N LEU A 407 -39.27 -0.68 -3.07
CA LEU A 407 -39.64 -1.28 -1.78
C LEU A 407 -38.91 -2.60 -1.43
N HIS A 408 -37.63 -2.68 -1.80
CA HIS A 408 -36.70 -3.73 -1.39
C HIS A 408 -36.93 -5.13 -1.98
N SER A 409 -37.67 -5.25 -3.09
CA SER A 409 -37.80 -6.49 -3.85
C SER A 409 -36.61 -6.70 -4.83
N HIS A 410 -36.57 -7.87 -5.47
CA HIS A 410 -35.57 -8.15 -6.50
C HIS A 410 -35.73 -7.18 -7.68
N SER A 411 -34.67 -6.46 -8.06
CA SER A 411 -34.75 -5.35 -9.04
C SER A 411 -35.20 -5.80 -10.44
N GLY A 412 -34.98 -7.08 -10.79
CA GLY A 412 -35.48 -7.67 -12.04
C GLY A 412 -37.01 -7.85 -12.11
N LEU A 413 -37.74 -7.77 -10.99
CA LEU A 413 -39.20 -7.92 -10.95
C LEU A 413 -39.95 -6.61 -11.24
N HIS A 414 -39.26 -5.49 -11.46
CA HIS A 414 -39.93 -4.21 -11.70
C HIS A 414 -40.78 -4.26 -12.98
N LEU A 415 -41.99 -3.68 -12.91
CA LEU A 415 -42.92 -3.67 -14.05
C LEU A 415 -42.58 -2.56 -15.05
N TRP A 416 -42.63 -2.94 -16.33
CA TRP A 416 -42.42 -2.05 -17.47
C TRP A 416 -43.73 -1.83 -18.23
N ARG A 417 -43.75 -0.83 -19.12
CA ARG A 417 -44.96 -0.43 -19.86
C ARG A 417 -45.62 -1.60 -20.61
N ASN A 418 -44.83 -2.51 -21.20
CA ASN A 418 -45.34 -3.70 -21.89
C ASN A 418 -46.01 -4.70 -20.92
N ASP A 419 -45.54 -4.78 -19.67
CA ASP A 419 -46.11 -5.67 -18.66
C ASP A 419 -47.48 -5.18 -18.20
N TYR A 420 -47.68 -3.87 -18.07
CA TYR A 420 -49.01 -3.28 -17.84
C TYR A 420 -49.99 -3.68 -18.94
N LYS A 421 -49.56 -3.65 -20.21
CA LYS A 421 -50.38 -4.09 -21.36
C LYS A 421 -50.80 -5.55 -21.22
N PHE A 422 -49.86 -6.41 -20.83
CA PHE A 422 -50.10 -7.84 -20.62
C PHE A 422 -51.08 -8.10 -19.47
N ILE A 423 -50.89 -7.46 -18.31
CA ILE A 423 -51.77 -7.63 -17.13
C ILE A 423 -53.21 -7.25 -17.46
N LEU A 424 -53.41 -6.15 -18.20
CA LEU A 424 -54.76 -5.69 -18.58
C LEU A 424 -55.45 -6.68 -19.52
N ASN A 425 -54.71 -7.29 -20.44
CA ASN A 425 -55.22 -8.34 -21.32
C ASN A 425 -55.56 -9.61 -20.54
N LEU A 426 -54.69 -10.02 -19.63
CA LEU A 426 -54.91 -11.16 -18.76
C LEU A 426 -56.18 -10.98 -17.94
N ALA A 427 -56.30 -9.86 -17.23
CA ALA A 427 -57.45 -9.53 -16.40
C ALA A 427 -58.76 -9.46 -17.20
N PHE A 428 -58.71 -8.93 -18.43
CA PHE A 428 -59.88 -8.90 -19.31
C PHE A 428 -60.30 -10.30 -19.81
N LYS A 429 -59.32 -11.15 -20.14
CA LYS A 429 -59.54 -12.54 -20.57
C LYS A 429 -60.09 -13.42 -19.45
N THR A 430 -59.62 -13.22 -18.22
CA THR A 430 -60.08 -13.97 -17.02
C THR A 430 -61.32 -13.35 -16.34
N ASP A 431 -61.88 -12.27 -16.90
CA ASP A 431 -63.00 -11.51 -16.34
C ASP A 431 -62.76 -10.97 -14.92
N ASN A 432 -61.50 -10.73 -14.57
CA ASN A 432 -61.07 -10.25 -13.27
C ASN A 432 -61.04 -8.71 -13.23
N VAL A 433 -62.15 -8.13 -12.81
CA VAL A 433 -62.37 -6.68 -12.78
C VAL A 433 -61.46 -5.99 -11.74
N ASP A 434 -61.22 -6.61 -10.60
CA ASP A 434 -60.41 -6.03 -9.52
C ASP A 434 -58.91 -6.00 -9.86
N LEU A 435 -58.40 -7.02 -10.55
CA LEU A 435 -57.05 -7.00 -11.12
C LEU A 435 -56.93 -5.89 -12.16
N TRP A 436 -57.90 -5.79 -13.07
CA TRP A 436 -57.89 -4.75 -14.09
C TRP A 436 -57.92 -3.33 -13.50
N ALA A 437 -58.77 -3.11 -12.48
CA ALA A 437 -58.89 -1.83 -11.78
C ALA A 437 -57.61 -1.42 -11.02
N SER A 438 -56.84 -2.40 -10.54
CA SER A 438 -55.61 -2.17 -9.75
C SER A 438 -54.42 -1.70 -10.60
N PHE A 439 -54.50 -1.81 -11.93
CA PHE A 439 -53.45 -1.40 -12.87
C PHE A 439 -53.90 -0.27 -13.83
N LEU A 440 -54.99 0.43 -13.48
CA LEU A 440 -55.45 1.57 -14.27
C LEU A 440 -54.41 2.71 -14.25
N VAL A 441 -54.07 3.17 -15.45
CA VAL A 441 -53.06 4.21 -15.66
C VAL A 441 -53.76 5.56 -15.77
N ASN A 442 -53.24 6.55 -15.04
CA ASN A 442 -53.71 7.92 -15.10
C ASN A 442 -53.47 8.54 -16.48
N HIS A 443 -54.25 9.55 -16.85
CA HIS A 443 -53.88 10.35 -18.01
C HIS A 443 -52.52 11.03 -17.76
N GLN A 444 -51.53 10.74 -18.60
CA GLN A 444 -50.24 11.43 -18.59
C GLN A 444 -50.36 12.83 -19.22
N ARG A 445 -51.12 13.72 -18.58
CA ARG A 445 -51.46 15.06 -19.10
C ARG A 445 -50.31 16.06 -19.10
N TYR A 446 -49.14 15.65 -18.60
CA TYR A 446 -47.97 16.51 -18.36
C TYR A 446 -46.73 16.09 -19.17
N LYS A 447 -46.91 15.19 -20.15
CA LYS A 447 -45.88 14.93 -21.16
C LYS A 447 -45.68 16.14 -22.06
N ASN A 448 -44.46 16.31 -22.56
CA ASN A 448 -44.09 17.35 -23.53
C ASN A 448 -45.01 17.26 -24.76
N LYS A 449 -45.31 18.39 -25.41
CA LYS A 449 -46.24 18.43 -26.56
C LYS A 449 -45.85 17.48 -27.70
N GLU A 450 -44.55 17.25 -27.87
CA GLU A 450 -43.98 16.32 -28.86
C GLU A 450 -44.22 14.84 -28.50
N GLU A 451 -44.39 14.53 -27.21
CA GLU A 451 -44.73 13.19 -26.69
C GLU A 451 -46.23 12.99 -26.42
N GLN A 452 -47.06 14.02 -26.65
CA GLN A 452 -48.52 13.96 -26.53
C GLN A 452 -49.13 13.23 -27.73
N GLY A 453 -48.97 11.90 -27.73
CA GLY A 453 -49.66 10.98 -28.63
C GLY A 453 -50.83 10.25 -27.95
N PRO A 454 -51.60 9.44 -28.71
CA PRO A 454 -52.53 8.49 -28.12
C PRO A 454 -51.80 7.56 -27.14
N ASP A 455 -52.31 7.45 -25.91
CA ASP A 455 -51.77 6.49 -24.94
C ASP A 455 -52.39 5.13 -25.19
N ASP A 456 -51.65 4.26 -25.88
CA ASP A 456 -52.08 2.94 -26.29
C ASP A 456 -52.65 2.09 -25.13
N LEU A 457 -52.09 2.23 -23.91
CA LEU A 457 -52.60 1.52 -22.73
C LEU A 457 -54.00 2.01 -22.34
N ARG A 458 -54.23 3.33 -22.33
CA ARG A 458 -55.56 3.90 -22.04
C ARG A 458 -56.56 3.64 -23.17
N ALA A 459 -56.10 3.64 -24.43
CA ALA A 459 -56.94 3.30 -25.57
C ALA A 459 -57.46 1.85 -25.45
N GLN A 460 -56.57 0.91 -25.11
CA GLN A 460 -56.91 -0.47 -24.82
C GLN A 460 -57.85 -0.61 -23.61
N MET A 461 -57.57 0.07 -22.49
CA MET A 461 -58.46 0.07 -21.33
C MET A 461 -59.88 0.54 -21.69
N ARG A 462 -59.99 1.59 -22.52
CA ARG A 462 -61.29 2.08 -23.00
C ARG A 462 -61.99 1.03 -23.87
N GLN A 463 -61.27 0.32 -24.72
CA GLN A 463 -61.83 -0.79 -25.51
C GLN A 463 -62.34 -1.93 -24.61
N HIS A 464 -61.57 -2.33 -23.59
CA HIS A 464 -61.98 -3.35 -22.62
C HIS A 464 -63.26 -2.92 -21.87
N ALA A 465 -63.29 -1.66 -21.40
CA ALA A 465 -64.43 -1.08 -20.71
C ALA A 465 -65.70 -1.04 -21.58
N LEU A 466 -65.58 -0.67 -22.85
CA LEU A 466 -66.72 -0.66 -23.78
C LEU A 466 -67.25 -2.06 -24.09
N SER A 467 -66.39 -3.07 -24.03
CA SER A 467 -66.76 -4.46 -24.35
C SER A 467 -67.53 -5.15 -23.23
N LYS A 468 -67.30 -4.78 -21.95
CA LYS A 468 -67.90 -5.43 -20.78
C LYS A 468 -68.43 -4.42 -19.75
N PRO A 469 -69.71 -4.48 -19.34
CA PRO A 469 -70.31 -3.52 -18.41
C PRO A 469 -69.64 -3.42 -17.03
N ALA A 470 -69.04 -4.50 -16.52
CA ALA A 470 -68.36 -4.50 -15.22
C ALA A 470 -67.07 -3.67 -15.24
N PHE A 471 -66.30 -3.74 -16.33
CA PHE A 471 -65.09 -2.95 -16.55
C PHE A 471 -65.42 -1.46 -16.75
N MET A 472 -66.53 -1.16 -17.44
CA MET A 472 -67.03 0.22 -17.60
C MET A 472 -67.32 0.90 -16.25
N ARG A 473 -67.89 0.16 -15.29
CA ARG A 473 -68.18 0.72 -13.96
C ARG A 473 -66.92 1.17 -13.23
N GLU A 474 -65.90 0.31 -13.16
CA GLU A 474 -64.62 0.68 -12.51
C GLU A 474 -63.86 1.74 -13.31
N TRP A 475 -63.92 1.72 -14.65
CA TRP A 475 -63.35 2.77 -15.50
C TRP A 475 -63.94 4.16 -15.20
N VAL A 476 -65.27 4.26 -15.11
CA VAL A 476 -65.96 5.51 -14.79
C VAL A 476 -65.62 5.95 -13.37
N ARG A 477 -65.64 5.02 -12.40
CA ARG A 477 -65.28 5.30 -11.01
C ARG A 477 -63.87 5.87 -10.88
N PHE A 478 -62.88 5.24 -11.50
CA PHE A 478 -61.49 5.68 -11.49
C PHE A 478 -61.32 7.07 -12.13
N ASN A 479 -61.91 7.29 -13.32
CA ASN A 479 -61.80 8.58 -13.99
C ASN A 479 -62.55 9.70 -13.25
N ASN A 480 -63.67 9.40 -12.58
CA ASN A 480 -64.36 10.36 -11.73
C ASN A 480 -63.52 10.73 -10.50
N ALA A 481 -62.91 9.74 -9.83
CA ALA A 481 -62.01 9.98 -8.70
C ALA A 481 -60.78 10.82 -9.13
N MET A 482 -60.22 10.52 -10.30
CA MET A 482 -59.13 11.32 -10.87
C MET A 482 -59.57 12.75 -11.25
N LYS A 483 -60.78 12.93 -11.76
CA LYS A 483 -61.36 14.26 -12.05
C LYS A 483 -61.57 15.08 -10.77
N LEU A 484 -61.96 14.44 -9.67
CA LEU A 484 -62.09 15.08 -8.35
C LEU A 484 -60.71 15.49 -7.78
N SER A 485 -59.73 14.57 -7.78
CA SER A 485 -58.34 14.89 -7.37
C SER A 485 -57.70 15.96 -8.27
N GLU A 486 -58.07 15.99 -9.56
CA GLU A 486 -57.68 17.05 -10.47
C GLU A 486 -58.35 18.38 -10.12
N GLN A 487 -59.62 18.43 -9.70
CA GLN A 487 -60.26 19.69 -9.27
C GLN A 487 -59.57 20.28 -8.04
N GLU A 488 -59.14 19.46 -7.08
CA GLU A 488 -58.34 19.88 -5.92
C GLU A 488 -56.92 20.37 -6.34
N HIS A 489 -56.21 19.60 -7.16
CA HIS A 489 -54.91 20.02 -7.71
C HIS A 489 -55.01 21.20 -8.69
N GLN A 490 -56.15 21.36 -9.40
CA GLN A 490 -56.43 22.48 -10.29
C GLN A 490 -56.53 23.78 -9.51
N PHE A 491 -56.97 23.78 -8.25
CA PHE A 491 -56.97 24.99 -7.42
C PHE A 491 -55.54 25.48 -7.14
N TRP A 492 -54.64 24.57 -6.73
CA TRP A 492 -53.20 24.84 -6.56
C TRP A 492 -52.51 25.19 -7.89
N ARG A 493 -52.85 24.48 -8.97
CA ARG A 493 -52.37 24.73 -10.33
C ARG A 493 -52.97 25.97 -10.95
N PHE A 494 -54.16 26.46 -10.60
CA PHE A 494 -54.71 27.70 -11.16
C PHE A 494 -53.93 28.90 -10.62
N LYS A 495 -53.52 28.86 -9.35
CA LYS A 495 -52.56 29.81 -8.77
C LYS A 495 -51.20 29.72 -9.49
N HIS A 496 -50.65 28.50 -9.64
CA HIS A 496 -49.32 28.30 -10.23
C HIS A 496 -49.29 28.48 -11.77
N SER A 497 -50.40 28.22 -12.47
CA SER A 497 -50.60 28.35 -13.92
C SER A 497 -51.03 29.75 -14.31
N ARG A 498 -51.82 30.48 -13.51
CA ARG A 498 -51.98 31.93 -13.70
C ARG A 498 -50.64 32.63 -13.49
N SER A 499 -49.86 32.22 -12.49
CA SER A 499 -48.50 32.73 -12.29
C SER A 499 -47.60 32.40 -13.50
N ARG A 500 -47.51 31.13 -13.93
CA ARG A 500 -46.75 30.72 -15.12
C ARG A 500 -47.25 31.37 -16.41
N LYS A 501 -48.55 31.36 -16.73
CA LYS A 501 -49.08 32.04 -17.93
C LYS A 501 -48.86 33.54 -17.90
N ARG A 502 -48.92 34.19 -16.73
CA ARG A 502 -48.58 35.62 -16.58
C ARG A 502 -47.08 35.83 -16.75
N HIS A 503 -46.24 34.91 -16.28
CA HIS A 503 -44.80 34.88 -16.52
C HIS A 503 -44.50 34.65 -18.02
N ASP A 504 -45.03 33.60 -18.67
CA ASP A 504 -44.87 33.29 -20.09
C ASP A 504 -45.41 34.40 -21.02
N ARG A 505 -46.49 35.08 -20.61
CA ARG A 505 -47.00 36.24 -21.34
C ARG A 505 -46.06 37.44 -21.16
N LYS A 506 -45.60 37.69 -19.93
CA LYS A 506 -44.60 38.72 -19.64
C LYS A 506 -43.28 38.46 -20.38
N GLN A 507 -42.82 37.21 -20.45
CA GLN A 507 -41.63 36.81 -21.20
C GLN A 507 -41.81 37.02 -22.70
N ARG A 508 -42.93 36.58 -23.30
CA ARG A 508 -43.23 36.86 -24.71
C ARG A 508 -43.35 38.36 -25.02
N GLU A 509 -43.96 39.13 -24.12
CA GLU A 509 -44.01 40.60 -24.21
C GLU A 509 -42.61 41.21 -24.12
N ILE A 510 -41.71 40.66 -23.29
CA ILE A 510 -40.30 41.06 -23.19
C ILE A 510 -39.53 40.69 -24.46
N HIS A 511 -39.58 39.45 -24.95
CA HIS A 511 -38.90 39.04 -26.20
C HIS A 511 -39.36 39.92 -27.38
N THR A 512 -40.67 40.12 -27.52
CA THR A 512 -41.20 40.98 -28.61
C THR A 512 -40.68 42.41 -28.49
N ARG A 513 -40.53 42.93 -27.26
CA ARG A 513 -39.98 44.26 -27.00
C ARG A 513 -38.47 44.32 -27.24
N ASN A 514 -37.73 43.28 -26.88
CA ASN A 514 -36.29 43.14 -27.12
C ASN A 514 -36.00 43.10 -28.62
N ILE A 515 -36.70 42.23 -29.37
CA ILE A 515 -36.59 42.13 -30.84
C ILE A 515 -36.93 43.48 -31.49
N LYS A 516 -38.00 44.15 -31.04
CA LYS A 516 -38.36 45.47 -31.56
C LYS A 516 -37.27 46.50 -31.27
N PHE A 517 -36.74 46.54 -30.05
CA PHE A 517 -35.69 47.46 -29.65
C PHE A 517 -34.39 47.25 -30.43
N VAL A 518 -33.94 45.99 -30.59
CA VAL A 518 -32.74 45.63 -31.34
C VAL A 518 -32.90 46.05 -32.81
N ASN A 519 -34.08 45.90 -33.40
CA ASN A 519 -34.33 46.35 -34.77
C ASN A 519 -34.36 47.88 -34.90
N GLU A 520 -34.93 48.60 -33.94
CA GLU A 520 -34.98 50.08 -33.94
C GLU A 520 -33.61 50.73 -33.66
N ASN A 521 -32.72 50.05 -32.93
CA ASN A 521 -31.40 50.55 -32.53
C ASN A 521 -30.26 49.68 -33.09
N ARG A 522 -30.49 49.05 -34.25
CA ARG A 522 -29.62 48.03 -34.84
C ARG A 522 -28.16 48.46 -34.90
N GLU A 523 -27.89 49.66 -35.38
CA GLU A 523 -26.53 50.20 -35.52
C GLU A 523 -25.81 50.31 -34.16
N THR A 524 -26.45 50.87 -33.13
CA THR A 524 -25.86 51.02 -31.80
C THR A 524 -25.64 49.68 -31.09
N VAL A 525 -26.55 48.72 -31.28
CA VAL A 525 -26.44 47.38 -30.68
C VAL A 525 -25.36 46.56 -31.39
N GLU A 526 -25.31 46.58 -32.72
CA GLU A 526 -24.32 45.88 -33.53
C GLU A 526 -22.89 46.46 -33.35
N GLN A 527 -22.77 47.76 -33.08
CA GLN A 527 -21.52 48.40 -32.64
C GLN A 527 -21.13 48.04 -31.19
N GLY A 528 -21.94 47.26 -30.47
CA GLY A 528 -21.63 46.83 -29.12
C GLY A 528 -21.62 47.95 -28.08
N ARG A 529 -22.48 48.98 -28.23
CA ARG A 529 -22.50 50.18 -27.34
C ARG A 529 -23.66 50.21 -26.35
N HIS A 530 -24.29 49.06 -26.07
CA HIS A 530 -25.44 48.98 -25.17
C HIS A 530 -25.23 47.97 -24.02
N TRP A 531 -24.82 48.45 -22.85
CA TRP A 531 -24.45 47.65 -21.67
C TRP A 531 -25.45 46.53 -21.31
N GLY A 532 -26.73 46.88 -21.14
CA GLY A 532 -27.73 45.90 -20.69
C GLY A 532 -28.00 44.75 -21.68
N TYR A 533 -27.77 44.95 -22.98
CA TYR A 533 -27.89 43.89 -23.97
C TYR A 533 -26.59 43.11 -24.10
N LEU A 534 -25.43 43.75 -23.98
CA LEU A 534 -24.14 43.05 -23.96
C LEU A 534 -24.06 42.02 -22.85
N LEU A 535 -24.51 42.36 -21.63
CA LEU A 535 -24.55 41.41 -20.54
C LEU A 535 -25.45 40.22 -20.87
N TYR A 536 -26.65 40.49 -21.39
CA TYR A 536 -27.61 39.44 -21.70
C TYR A 536 -27.15 38.57 -22.88
N PHE A 537 -26.45 39.16 -23.85
CA PHE A 537 -25.79 38.46 -24.94
C PHE A 537 -24.67 37.55 -24.43
N ALA A 538 -23.83 38.04 -23.52
CA ALA A 538 -22.76 37.27 -22.91
C ALA A 538 -23.28 36.07 -22.11
N GLU A 539 -24.31 36.28 -21.28
CA GLU A 539 -24.97 35.19 -20.53
C GLU A 539 -25.54 34.12 -21.46
N LEU A 540 -26.21 34.52 -22.54
CA LEU A 540 -26.80 33.56 -23.49
C LEU A 540 -25.73 32.80 -24.26
N ILE A 541 -24.67 33.45 -24.73
CA ILE A 541 -23.57 32.75 -25.44
C ILE A 541 -22.87 31.74 -24.53
N LEU A 542 -22.71 32.04 -23.24
CA LEU A 542 -22.00 31.18 -22.31
C LEU A 542 -22.88 30.07 -21.71
N MET A 543 -24.19 30.29 -21.54
CA MET A 543 -25.07 29.37 -20.84
C MET A 543 -26.07 28.64 -21.73
N ASP A 544 -26.69 29.32 -22.69
CA ASP A 544 -27.83 28.82 -23.47
C ASP A 544 -27.85 29.41 -24.91
N PRO A 545 -26.83 29.14 -25.76
CA PRO A 545 -26.69 29.79 -27.07
C PRO A 545 -27.88 29.52 -28.01
N GLU A 546 -28.59 28.39 -27.82
CA GLU A 546 -29.78 28.04 -28.59
C GLU A 546 -30.98 28.99 -28.37
N LYS A 547 -30.99 29.78 -27.29
CA LYS A 547 -32.07 30.75 -27.00
C LYS A 547 -31.90 32.09 -27.69
N ILE A 548 -30.74 32.37 -28.30
CA ILE A 548 -30.41 33.67 -28.90
C ILE A 548 -31.40 34.04 -30.03
N GLU A 549 -31.68 33.11 -30.94
CA GLU A 549 -32.65 33.34 -32.03
C GLU A 549 -34.07 33.59 -31.49
N GLN A 550 -34.45 32.90 -30.41
CA GLN A 550 -35.77 33.08 -29.79
C GLN A 550 -35.93 34.45 -29.10
N GLU A 551 -34.88 34.94 -28.43
CA GLU A 551 -34.92 36.17 -27.64
C GLU A 551 -34.73 37.44 -28.50
N PHE A 552 -33.94 37.35 -29.58
CA PHE A 552 -33.52 38.53 -30.37
C PHE A 552 -33.71 38.41 -31.88
N GLY A 553 -33.93 37.20 -32.42
CA GLY A 553 -34.23 36.97 -33.83
C GLY A 553 -33.04 37.05 -34.80
N ASP A 554 -31.86 37.53 -34.37
CA ASP A 554 -30.67 37.65 -35.20
C ASP A 554 -29.41 37.26 -34.41
N GLU A 555 -29.01 35.99 -34.51
CA GLU A 555 -27.83 35.45 -33.81
C GLU A 555 -26.53 36.12 -34.27
N LYS A 556 -26.43 36.47 -35.56
CA LYS A 556 -25.23 37.10 -36.12
C LYS A 556 -25.00 38.48 -35.53
N LEU A 557 -26.08 39.23 -35.30
CA LEU A 557 -26.03 40.53 -34.64
C LEU A 557 -25.49 40.39 -33.21
N VAL A 558 -25.98 39.42 -32.44
CA VAL A 558 -25.54 39.18 -31.05
C VAL A 558 -24.05 38.86 -30.97
N ARG A 559 -23.57 37.94 -31.82
CA ARG A 559 -22.13 37.59 -31.88
C ARG A 559 -21.28 38.77 -32.35
N THR A 560 -21.75 39.54 -33.32
CA THR A 560 -21.04 40.74 -33.83
C THR A 560 -20.97 41.84 -32.78
N ALA A 561 -22.05 42.06 -32.03
CA ALA A 561 -22.11 43.05 -30.95
C ALA A 561 -21.06 42.77 -29.86
N LEU A 562 -20.88 41.49 -29.49
CA LEU A 562 -19.85 41.09 -28.51
C LEU A 562 -18.43 41.24 -29.05
N ARG A 563 -18.18 40.97 -30.33
CA ARG A 563 -16.86 41.22 -30.93
C ARG A 563 -16.49 42.71 -30.96
N ASN A 564 -17.49 43.57 -31.17
CA ASN A 564 -17.28 45.02 -31.29
C ASN A 564 -17.29 45.78 -29.95
N CYS A 565 -17.59 45.12 -28.82
CA CYS A 565 -17.84 45.82 -27.56
C CYS A 565 -16.59 46.17 -26.74
N LEU A 566 -15.40 45.69 -27.11
CA LEU A 566 -14.17 45.81 -26.31
C LEU A 566 -13.83 47.25 -25.93
N ASP A 567 -13.83 48.19 -26.91
CA ASP A 567 -13.58 49.61 -26.66
C ASP A 567 -14.59 50.23 -25.70
N PHE A 568 -15.85 49.75 -25.72
CA PHE A 568 -16.93 50.27 -24.89
C PHE A 568 -16.86 49.76 -23.45
N ILE A 569 -16.45 48.51 -23.24
CA ILE A 569 -16.35 47.92 -21.89
C ILE A 569 -15.04 48.24 -21.18
N THR A 570 -13.97 48.57 -21.92
CA THR A 570 -12.62 48.85 -21.37
C THR A 570 -12.64 49.74 -20.11
N PRO A 571 -13.38 50.86 -20.04
CA PRO A 571 -13.40 51.73 -18.85
C PRO A 571 -14.01 51.08 -17.59
N GLU A 572 -14.82 50.03 -17.76
CA GLU A 572 -15.55 49.33 -16.70
C GLU A 572 -14.90 47.99 -16.31
N VAL A 573 -13.85 47.57 -17.03
CA VAL A 573 -13.06 46.38 -16.70
C VAL A 573 -12.14 46.71 -15.52
N PRO A 574 -12.26 46.01 -14.38
CA PRO A 574 -11.45 46.32 -13.21
C PRO A 574 -9.97 46.00 -13.44
N THR A 575 -9.11 46.73 -12.74
CA THR A 575 -7.67 46.42 -12.67
C THR A 575 -7.43 45.16 -11.82
N LEU A 576 -6.25 44.51 -11.95
CA LEU A 576 -5.91 43.32 -11.14
C LEU A 576 -6.09 43.52 -9.63
N PRO A 577 -5.66 44.64 -9.01
CA PRO A 577 -5.90 44.88 -7.59
C PRO A 577 -7.39 45.00 -7.23
N GLU A 578 -8.21 45.58 -8.12
CA GLU A 578 -9.67 45.62 -7.92
C GLU A 578 -10.29 44.23 -8.02
N LEU A 579 -9.84 43.40 -8.97
CA LEU A 579 -10.28 42.00 -9.10
C LEU A 579 -9.88 41.18 -7.87
N ALA A 580 -8.70 41.43 -7.30
CA ALA A 580 -8.26 40.81 -6.06
C ALA A 580 -9.16 41.17 -4.87
N ALA A 581 -9.59 42.43 -4.77
CA ALA A 581 -10.54 42.87 -3.74
C ALA A 581 -11.92 42.22 -3.92
N LEU A 582 -12.44 42.19 -5.15
CA LEU A 582 -13.72 41.55 -5.48
C LEU A 582 -13.72 40.06 -5.14
N GLN A 583 -12.61 39.36 -5.44
CA GLN A 583 -12.43 37.95 -5.10
C GLN A 583 -12.56 37.72 -3.58
N CYS A 584 -11.96 38.57 -2.74
CA CYS A 584 -12.05 38.44 -1.29
C CYS A 584 -13.45 38.79 -0.75
N GLU A 585 -14.18 39.67 -1.42
CA GLU A 585 -15.59 39.97 -1.13
C GLU A 585 -16.57 38.92 -1.67
N SER A 586 -16.07 37.89 -2.39
CA SER A 586 -16.89 36.93 -3.14
C SER A 586 -17.87 37.60 -4.10
N ASN A 587 -17.42 38.69 -4.73
CA ASN A 587 -18.17 39.52 -5.65
C ASN A 587 -17.52 39.48 -7.05
N TYR A 588 -18.25 39.88 -8.09
CA TYR A 588 -17.74 39.96 -9.47
C TYR A 588 -18.38 41.15 -10.20
N LYS A 589 -17.68 41.71 -11.20
CA LYS A 589 -18.28 42.71 -12.09
C LYS A 589 -18.83 42.06 -13.35
N GLN A 590 -19.96 42.60 -13.81
CA GLN A 590 -20.63 42.16 -15.04
C GLN A 590 -19.73 42.32 -16.29
N SER A 591 -18.79 43.28 -16.27
CA SER A 591 -17.78 43.45 -17.33
C SER A 591 -16.92 42.21 -17.55
N GLU A 592 -16.62 41.43 -16.50
CA GLU A 592 -15.80 40.21 -16.60
C GLU A 592 -16.51 39.13 -17.43
N THR A 593 -17.82 38.99 -17.28
CA THR A 593 -18.63 38.03 -18.04
C THR A 593 -18.73 38.45 -19.51
N ILE A 594 -18.92 39.75 -19.77
CA ILE A 594 -18.97 40.29 -21.13
C ILE A 594 -17.61 40.11 -21.82
N LEU A 595 -16.51 40.39 -21.11
CA LEU A 595 -15.16 40.23 -21.62
C LEU A 595 -14.84 38.78 -21.97
N TYR A 596 -15.22 37.83 -21.10
CA TYR A 596 -15.06 36.40 -21.37
C TYR A 596 -15.79 35.97 -22.66
N ALA A 597 -17.07 36.34 -22.78
CA ALA A 597 -17.87 36.01 -23.96
C ALA A 597 -17.30 36.67 -25.23
N ALA A 598 -16.89 37.93 -25.16
CA ALA A 598 -16.30 38.66 -26.29
C ALA A 598 -15.01 38.01 -26.78
N CYS A 599 -14.06 37.72 -25.88
CA CYS A 599 -12.80 37.07 -26.24
C CYS A 599 -13.01 35.65 -26.78
N LEU A 600 -13.96 34.90 -26.22
CA LEU A 600 -14.30 33.57 -26.74
C LEU A 600 -14.86 33.64 -28.18
N GLU A 601 -15.74 34.60 -28.47
CA GLU A 601 -16.30 34.78 -29.83
C GLU A 601 -15.26 35.29 -30.84
N ILE A 602 -14.33 36.14 -30.39
CA ILE A 602 -13.19 36.58 -31.22
C ILE A 602 -12.29 35.39 -31.53
N LEU A 603 -11.92 34.59 -30.53
CA LEU A 603 -11.10 33.39 -30.73
C LEU A 603 -11.79 32.40 -31.68
N ARG A 604 -13.10 32.18 -31.54
CA ARG A 604 -13.88 31.31 -32.44
C ARG A 604 -13.87 31.79 -33.89
N THR A 605 -13.80 33.10 -34.12
CA THR A 605 -13.90 33.71 -35.46
C THR A 605 -12.53 33.90 -36.12
N GLU A 606 -11.56 34.41 -35.37
CA GLU A 606 -10.26 34.87 -35.86
C GLU A 606 -9.12 33.89 -35.54
N GLY A 607 -9.32 32.97 -34.59
CA GLY A 607 -8.34 31.95 -34.21
C GLY A 607 -7.18 32.42 -33.35
N ASN A 608 -7.10 33.72 -33.00
CA ASN A 608 -6.10 34.31 -32.11
C ASN A 608 -6.67 35.56 -31.40
N LEU A 609 -5.97 36.09 -30.39
CA LEU A 609 -6.39 37.27 -29.63
C LEU A 609 -5.42 38.47 -29.74
N GLU A 610 -4.59 38.53 -30.78
CA GLU A 610 -3.53 39.55 -30.92
C GLU A 610 -4.07 40.98 -31.07
N CYS A 611 -5.33 41.12 -31.51
CA CYS A 611 -6.01 42.40 -31.66
C CYS A 611 -6.55 42.99 -30.33
N ILE A 612 -6.47 42.24 -29.23
CA ILE A 612 -6.99 42.65 -27.91
C ILE A 612 -5.85 43.23 -27.07
N SER A 613 -6.13 44.30 -26.31
CA SER A 613 -5.13 44.89 -25.42
C SER A 613 -4.72 43.94 -24.28
N ILE A 614 -3.44 43.98 -23.91
CA ILE A 614 -2.87 43.14 -22.84
C ILE A 614 -3.59 43.39 -21.51
N GLU A 615 -4.01 44.62 -21.23
CA GLU A 615 -4.75 44.98 -20.00
C GLU A 615 -6.07 44.18 -19.87
N LEU A 616 -6.83 44.06 -20.96
CA LEU A 616 -8.07 43.28 -20.99
C LEU A 616 -7.80 41.77 -20.87
N LEU A 617 -6.79 41.26 -21.58
CA LEU A 617 -6.42 39.84 -21.47
C LEU A 617 -5.93 39.48 -20.06
N THR A 618 -5.26 40.41 -19.40
CA THR A 618 -4.82 40.28 -18.01
C THR A 618 -6.01 40.19 -17.04
N ALA A 619 -7.04 41.02 -17.23
CA ALA A 619 -8.27 40.93 -16.45
C ALA A 619 -9.07 39.66 -16.75
N LEU A 620 -9.13 39.23 -18.02
CA LEU A 620 -9.78 37.96 -18.40
C LEU A 620 -9.13 36.76 -17.71
N ARG A 621 -7.80 36.80 -17.52
CA ARG A 621 -7.04 35.68 -16.98
C ARG A 621 -7.46 35.26 -15.57
N THR A 622 -7.98 36.17 -14.75
CA THR A 622 -8.43 35.86 -13.37
C THR A 622 -9.63 34.92 -13.35
N ASN A 623 -10.50 35.02 -14.37
CA ASN A 623 -11.77 34.30 -14.44
C ASN A 623 -11.77 33.17 -15.50
N ILE A 624 -10.60 32.85 -16.07
CA ILE A 624 -10.46 31.93 -17.21
C ILE A 624 -10.95 30.50 -16.91
N HIS A 625 -10.87 30.09 -15.65
CA HIS A 625 -11.22 28.74 -15.19
C HIS A 625 -12.71 28.53 -14.93
N MET A 626 -13.53 29.59 -15.02
CA MET A 626 -14.97 29.47 -14.84
C MET A 626 -15.58 28.47 -15.80
N GLY A 627 -16.41 27.58 -15.24
CA GLY A 627 -17.17 26.60 -16.01
C GLY A 627 -18.50 27.20 -16.45
N TYR A 628 -18.73 27.26 -17.76
CA TYR A 628 -19.99 27.67 -18.36
C TYR A 628 -20.61 26.49 -19.12
N ASN A 629 -21.94 26.34 -19.05
CA ASN A 629 -22.63 25.13 -19.55
C ASN A 629 -22.42 24.88 -21.05
N SER A 630 -22.23 25.93 -21.85
CA SER A 630 -22.07 25.82 -23.31
C SER A 630 -20.62 25.94 -23.79
N VAL A 631 -19.66 26.07 -22.87
CA VAL A 631 -18.23 26.15 -23.19
C VAL A 631 -17.60 24.80 -22.87
N SER A 632 -17.06 24.14 -23.89
CA SER A 632 -16.37 22.86 -23.72
C SER A 632 -15.03 23.03 -22.99
N THR A 633 -14.54 21.96 -22.36
CA THR A 633 -13.22 21.97 -21.71
C THR A 633 -12.12 22.31 -22.72
N GLU A 634 -12.23 21.79 -23.94
CA GLU A 634 -11.30 22.03 -25.04
C GLU A 634 -11.25 23.51 -25.47
N GLU A 635 -12.41 24.17 -25.58
CA GLU A 635 -12.47 25.60 -25.91
C GLU A 635 -11.90 26.48 -24.79
N ARG A 636 -12.17 26.13 -23.54
CA ARG A 636 -11.62 26.86 -22.38
C ARG A 636 -10.10 26.73 -22.31
N ASP A 637 -9.58 25.52 -22.53
CA ASP A 637 -8.13 25.27 -22.51
C ASP A 637 -7.43 25.97 -23.69
N ALA A 638 -8.06 26.02 -24.86
CA ALA A 638 -7.58 26.78 -26.01
C ALA A 638 -7.56 28.30 -25.74
N LEU A 639 -8.62 28.84 -25.15
CA LEU A 639 -8.69 30.25 -24.74
C LEU A 639 -7.62 30.58 -23.70
N LYS A 640 -7.46 29.74 -22.67
CA LYS A 640 -6.40 29.89 -21.66
C LYS A 640 -5.01 29.89 -22.29
N THR A 641 -4.74 28.94 -23.18
CA THR A 641 -3.41 28.81 -23.83
C THR A 641 -3.07 30.05 -24.66
N GLU A 642 -4.04 30.59 -25.41
CA GLU A 642 -3.81 31.80 -26.20
C GLU A 642 -3.65 33.04 -25.31
N VAL A 643 -4.43 33.18 -24.24
CA VAL A 643 -4.25 34.25 -23.26
C VAL A 643 -2.88 34.16 -22.61
N ASP A 644 -2.47 32.98 -22.13
CA ASP A 644 -1.16 32.74 -21.51
C ASP A 644 -0.02 33.11 -22.46
N ARG A 645 -0.10 32.74 -23.75
CA ARG A 645 0.89 33.08 -24.79
C ARG A 645 1.10 34.59 -24.92
N LEU A 646 0.04 35.38 -24.79
CA LEU A 646 0.07 36.82 -25.03
C LEU A 646 0.48 37.63 -23.79
N ILE A 647 0.04 37.23 -22.60
CA ILE A 647 0.29 37.99 -21.36
C ILE A 647 1.56 37.54 -20.62
N PHE A 648 2.06 36.32 -20.89
CA PHE A 648 3.25 35.75 -20.25
C PHE A 648 4.35 35.41 -21.26
N PRO A 649 4.96 36.41 -21.93
CA PRO A 649 6.06 36.16 -22.87
C PRO A 649 7.35 35.68 -22.16
N ASP A 650 7.50 36.02 -20.89
CA ASP A 650 8.62 35.66 -20.02
C ASP A 650 8.14 35.41 -18.59
N SER A 651 9.02 34.85 -17.76
CA SER A 651 8.72 34.52 -16.37
C SER A 651 8.62 35.73 -15.45
N GLU A 652 9.23 36.86 -15.79
CA GLU A 652 9.12 38.10 -15.00
C GLU A 652 7.70 38.67 -15.07
N SER A 653 7.09 38.61 -16.27
CA SER A 653 5.69 38.98 -16.51
C SER A 653 4.72 38.07 -15.74
N ALA A 654 5.00 36.76 -15.71
CA ALA A 654 4.23 35.79 -14.94
C ALA A 654 4.34 36.03 -13.41
N GLU A 655 5.56 36.28 -12.90
CA GLU A 655 5.77 36.63 -11.49
C GLU A 655 5.02 37.92 -11.13
N LYS A 656 5.15 38.96 -11.96
CA LYS A 656 4.50 40.26 -11.75
C LYS A 656 2.97 40.13 -11.66
N TYR A 657 2.36 39.29 -12.49
CA TYR A 657 0.93 39.01 -12.44
C TYR A 657 0.51 38.43 -11.09
N LEU A 658 1.23 37.42 -10.59
CA LEU A 658 0.94 36.82 -9.28
C LEU A 658 1.08 37.85 -8.17
N ARG A 659 2.10 38.71 -8.21
CA ARG A 659 2.27 39.78 -7.22
C ARG A 659 1.13 40.79 -7.24
N GLN A 660 0.63 41.15 -8.42
CA GLN A 660 -0.45 42.13 -8.53
C GLN A 660 -1.83 41.55 -8.19
N TYR A 661 -2.04 40.26 -8.41
CA TYR A 661 -3.35 39.63 -8.19
C TYR A 661 -3.44 38.88 -6.85
N VAL A 662 -2.43 38.10 -6.48
CA VAL A 662 -2.48 37.21 -5.29
C VAL A 662 -1.99 37.91 -4.02
N GLU A 663 -0.90 38.70 -4.05
CA GLU A 663 -0.41 39.36 -2.83
C GLU A 663 -1.44 40.26 -2.13
N PRO A 664 -2.29 41.05 -2.84
CA PRO A 664 -3.35 41.80 -2.18
C PRO A 664 -4.36 40.90 -1.45
N GLN A 665 -4.60 39.68 -1.95
CA GLN A 665 -5.48 38.69 -1.32
C GLN A 665 -4.86 38.07 -0.06
N LEU A 666 -3.53 38.01 0.02
CA LEU A 666 -2.78 37.53 1.20
C LEU A 666 -2.62 38.63 2.27
N ALA A 667 -2.59 39.89 1.83
CA ALA A 667 -2.42 41.07 2.70
C ALA A 667 -3.68 41.44 3.50
N GLN A 668 -4.84 40.86 3.17
CA GLN A 668 -6.12 41.14 3.82
C GLN A 668 -6.91 39.85 4.07
N PRO A 669 -7.90 39.84 4.98
CA PRO A 669 -8.74 38.67 5.20
C PRO A 669 -9.48 38.28 3.91
N CYS A 670 -9.13 37.12 3.37
CA CYS A 670 -9.69 36.59 2.13
C CYS A 670 -10.10 35.12 2.35
N PRO A 671 -11.38 34.75 2.16
CA PRO A 671 -11.82 33.38 2.40
C PRO A 671 -11.17 32.35 1.47
N HIS A 672 -10.96 32.72 0.20
CA HIS A 672 -10.47 31.83 -0.84
C HIS A 672 -9.43 32.54 -1.73
N PRO A 673 -8.22 32.79 -1.20
CA PRO A 673 -7.15 33.38 -1.99
C PRO A 673 -6.69 32.39 -3.07
N GLN A 674 -6.33 32.92 -4.25
CA GLN A 674 -6.01 32.15 -5.45
C GLN A 674 -4.58 31.56 -5.42
N ILE A 675 -4.15 31.01 -4.27
CA ILE A 675 -2.81 30.44 -4.04
C ILE A 675 -2.55 29.23 -4.95
N TRP A 676 -3.60 28.46 -5.26
CA TRP A 676 -3.52 27.27 -6.11
C TRP A 676 -2.95 27.58 -7.51
N MET A 677 -3.04 28.82 -7.99
CA MET A 677 -2.44 29.22 -9.27
C MET A 677 -0.93 28.95 -9.28
N LEU A 678 -0.25 29.20 -8.16
CA LEU A 678 1.20 28.99 -8.02
C LEU A 678 1.58 27.50 -8.13
N SER A 679 0.78 26.60 -7.53
CA SER A 679 1.05 25.15 -7.54
C SER A 679 0.52 24.43 -8.80
N GLY A 680 -0.65 24.83 -9.28
CA GLY A 680 -1.43 24.09 -10.28
C GLY A 680 -1.17 24.49 -11.73
N GLU A 681 -0.52 25.62 -11.98
CA GLU A 681 -0.28 26.11 -13.35
C GLU A 681 1.21 26.15 -13.72
N GLU A 682 1.53 25.66 -14.91
CA GLU A 682 2.92 25.49 -15.36
C GLU A 682 3.60 26.80 -15.76
N VAL A 683 2.80 27.80 -16.15
CA VAL A 683 3.31 29.13 -16.49
C VAL A 683 4.03 29.79 -15.30
N PHE A 684 3.64 29.43 -14.06
CA PHE A 684 4.21 30.00 -12.85
C PHE A 684 5.33 29.16 -12.21
N HIS A 685 5.81 28.09 -12.88
CA HIS A 685 6.77 27.16 -12.27
C HIS A 685 8.07 27.84 -11.77
N GLN A 686 8.57 28.86 -12.49
CA GLN A 686 9.81 29.59 -12.12
C GLN A 686 9.66 30.49 -10.90
N SER A 687 8.43 30.75 -10.45
CA SER A 687 8.16 31.61 -9.29
C SER A 687 7.80 30.80 -8.04
N ARG A 688 7.65 29.47 -8.15
CA ARG A 688 7.18 28.59 -7.05
C ARG A 688 8.09 28.66 -5.85
N ASP A 689 9.40 28.49 -6.05
CA ASP A 689 10.43 28.47 -5.03
C ASP A 689 10.56 29.82 -4.29
N LYS A 690 10.68 30.91 -5.06
CA LYS A 690 10.92 32.26 -4.56
C LYS A 690 9.70 32.84 -3.85
N LEU A 691 8.53 32.81 -4.50
CA LEU A 691 7.33 33.45 -3.95
C LEU A 691 6.78 32.70 -2.73
N SER A 692 6.87 31.37 -2.68
CA SER A 692 6.36 30.62 -1.53
C SER A 692 7.12 30.97 -0.25
N ILE A 693 8.46 31.06 -0.33
CA ILE A 693 9.32 31.44 0.81
C ILE A 693 9.07 32.90 1.20
N GLU A 694 9.05 33.81 0.22
CA GLU A 694 8.81 35.23 0.46
C GLU A 694 7.44 35.47 1.12
N TRP A 695 6.37 34.84 0.62
CA TRP A 695 5.02 35.03 1.13
C TRP A 695 4.85 34.50 2.56
N LEU A 696 5.46 33.35 2.90
CA LEU A 696 5.45 32.84 4.28
C LEU A 696 6.17 33.76 5.27
N ARG A 697 7.25 34.41 4.83
CA ARG A 697 8.02 35.35 5.65
C ARG A 697 7.29 36.69 5.81
N ARG A 698 6.80 37.25 4.69
CA ARG A 698 6.18 38.59 4.63
C ARG A 698 4.79 38.66 5.24
N PHE A 699 3.92 37.67 5.01
CA PHE A 699 2.54 37.70 5.48
C PHE A 699 2.39 36.89 6.77
N THR A 700 2.29 37.58 7.90
CA THR A 700 2.23 36.96 9.24
C THR A 700 0.81 36.51 9.63
N ASP A 701 -0.21 37.21 9.13
CA ASP A 701 -1.62 37.05 9.55
C ASP A 701 -2.42 36.13 8.62
N LEU A 702 -1.75 35.17 7.97
CA LEU A 702 -2.38 34.21 7.07
C LEU A 702 -3.40 33.33 7.79
N SER A 703 -4.48 32.96 7.09
CA SER A 703 -5.37 31.89 7.54
C SER A 703 -4.62 30.56 7.58
N LEU A 704 -5.09 29.58 8.36
CA LEU A 704 -4.44 28.27 8.47
C LEU A 704 -4.34 27.58 7.11
N ASP A 705 -5.42 27.59 6.33
CA ASP A 705 -5.48 26.96 5.01
C ASP A 705 -4.54 27.64 4.01
N SER A 706 -4.43 28.97 4.08
CA SER A 706 -3.49 29.73 3.24
C SER A 706 -2.04 29.44 3.61
N ALA A 707 -1.73 29.38 4.91
CA ALA A 707 -0.40 29.03 5.38
C ALA A 707 -0.03 27.58 5.00
N ASP A 708 -0.96 26.62 5.11
CA ASP A 708 -0.77 25.23 4.69
C ASP A 708 -0.47 25.17 3.19
N ALA A 709 -1.30 25.78 2.35
CA ALA A 709 -1.14 25.76 0.90
C ALA A 709 0.21 26.36 0.44
N ILE A 710 0.63 27.49 1.01
CA ILE A 710 1.93 28.10 0.65
C ILE A 710 3.08 27.26 1.21
N PHE A 711 2.94 26.70 2.41
CA PHE A 711 3.95 25.82 3.01
C PHE A 711 4.18 24.57 2.18
N GLU A 712 3.14 23.91 1.67
CA GLU A 712 3.30 22.72 0.84
C GLU A 712 4.05 23.04 -0.46
N ILE A 713 3.81 24.21 -1.08
CA ILE A 713 4.58 24.68 -2.23
C ILE A 713 6.04 24.92 -1.85
N ALA A 714 6.28 25.59 -0.72
CA ALA A 714 7.63 25.87 -0.24
C ALA A 714 8.41 24.59 0.12
N ALA A 715 7.76 23.61 0.73
CA ALA A 715 8.38 22.32 1.04
C ALA A 715 8.78 21.57 -0.23
N GLN A 716 7.97 21.66 -1.28
CA GLN A 716 8.19 20.96 -2.54
C GLN A 716 9.25 21.62 -3.44
N TYR A 717 9.25 22.97 -3.53
CA TYR A 717 10.05 23.70 -4.51
C TYR A 717 11.03 24.71 -3.89
N GLY A 718 10.77 25.20 -2.67
CA GLY A 718 11.56 26.24 -2.02
C GLY A 718 12.89 25.75 -1.44
N ASP A 719 13.74 26.70 -1.05
CA ASP A 719 14.98 26.39 -0.34
C ASP A 719 14.70 25.85 1.07
N ARG A 720 15.34 24.73 1.40
CA ARG A 720 15.09 24.01 2.66
C ARG A 720 15.63 24.75 3.88
N GLU A 721 16.75 25.46 3.75
CA GLU A 721 17.35 26.18 4.88
C GLU A 721 16.55 27.45 5.19
N ASP A 722 16.10 28.18 4.16
CA ASP A 722 15.18 29.31 4.31
C ASP A 722 13.86 28.88 4.98
N LEU A 723 13.31 27.73 4.59
CA LEU A 723 12.08 27.20 5.19
C LEU A 723 12.28 26.82 6.67
N LYS A 724 13.42 26.23 7.03
CA LYS A 724 13.77 25.93 8.44
C LYS A 724 13.89 27.21 9.26
N GLU A 725 14.48 28.26 8.71
CA GLU A 725 14.59 29.57 9.37
C GLU A 725 13.20 30.15 9.66
N ILE A 726 12.29 30.16 8.66
CA ILE A 726 10.91 30.63 8.83
C ILE A 726 10.17 29.83 9.92
N ILE A 727 10.31 28.50 9.93
CA ILE A 727 9.69 27.65 10.95
C ILE A 727 10.21 28.04 12.35
N ALA A 728 11.53 28.18 12.51
CA ALA A 728 12.15 28.54 13.78
C ALA A 728 11.70 29.93 14.27
N GLU A 729 11.67 30.92 13.37
CA GLU A 729 11.16 32.27 13.64
C GLU A 729 9.71 32.24 14.12
N ARG A 730 8.81 31.58 13.38
CA ARG A 730 7.38 31.49 13.72
C ARG A 730 7.13 30.77 15.03
N CYS A 731 7.82 29.66 15.27
CA CYS A 731 7.74 28.94 16.55
C CYS A 731 8.22 29.82 17.71
N SER A 732 9.34 30.53 17.54
CA SER A 732 9.87 31.43 18.57
C SER A 732 8.93 32.60 18.86
N GLU A 733 8.38 33.26 17.83
CA GLU A 733 7.41 34.36 17.96
C GLU A 733 6.16 33.94 18.73
N ILE A 734 5.54 32.83 18.33
CA ILE A 734 4.32 32.30 18.95
C ILE A 734 4.58 31.93 20.42
N MET A 735 5.69 31.22 20.68
CA MET A 735 5.97 30.66 22.00
C MET A 735 6.48 31.71 23.00
N SER A 736 7.15 32.76 22.53
CA SER A 736 7.58 33.88 23.39
C SER A 736 6.44 34.88 23.66
N GLY A 737 5.59 35.14 22.66
CA GLY A 737 4.44 36.05 22.79
C GLY A 737 3.33 35.48 23.67
N TRP A 738 3.04 34.18 23.56
CA TRP A 738 1.92 33.52 24.25
C TRP A 738 2.32 32.16 24.85
N PRO A 739 3.07 32.16 25.97
CA PRO A 739 3.59 30.92 26.56
C PRO A 739 2.52 30.02 27.19
N ASN A 740 1.30 30.53 27.41
CA ASN A 740 0.19 29.80 28.02
C ASN A 740 -0.93 29.54 26.99
N LEU A 741 -1.84 28.62 27.31
CA LEU A 741 -3.06 28.36 26.55
C LEU A 741 -3.89 29.63 26.43
N THR A 742 -4.34 29.93 25.22
CA THR A 742 -5.29 31.02 24.95
C THR A 742 -6.71 30.45 24.82
N GLU A 743 -7.72 31.32 24.93
CA GLU A 743 -9.13 30.95 24.67
C GLU A 743 -9.45 30.94 23.16
N ASP A 744 -8.47 31.28 22.30
CA ASP A 744 -8.62 31.37 20.86
C ASP A 744 -8.25 30.03 20.19
N GLU A 745 -9.26 29.25 19.81
CA GLU A 745 -9.07 27.95 19.16
C GLU A 745 -8.30 28.04 17.83
N ASP A 746 -8.47 29.12 17.06
CA ASP A 746 -7.79 29.29 15.77
C ASP A 746 -6.31 29.58 15.98
N PHE A 747 -5.98 30.37 17.01
CA PHE A 747 -4.59 30.58 17.43
C PHE A 747 -3.93 29.28 17.87
N GLU A 748 -4.61 28.47 18.69
CA GLU A 748 -4.07 27.18 19.15
C GLU A 748 -3.85 26.20 17.98
N ARG A 749 -4.74 26.18 16.98
CA ARG A 749 -4.52 25.41 15.74
C ARG A 749 -3.30 25.88 14.98
N LYS A 750 -3.08 27.20 14.85
CA LYS A 750 -1.86 27.76 14.23
C LYS A 750 -0.60 27.44 15.03
N ARG A 751 -0.68 27.43 16.37
CA ARG A 751 0.43 27.00 17.24
C ARG A 751 0.82 25.57 16.90
N ILE A 752 -0.13 24.63 16.97
CA ILE A 752 0.14 23.21 16.65
C ILE A 752 0.65 23.03 15.22
N PHE A 753 0.09 23.76 14.25
CA PHE A 753 0.54 23.75 12.86
C PHE A 753 2.05 24.00 12.71
N TRP A 754 2.58 25.04 13.36
CA TRP A 754 4.01 25.37 13.28
C TRP A 754 4.88 24.41 14.10
N LEU A 755 4.43 24.01 15.30
CA LEU A 755 5.20 23.07 16.13
C LEU A 755 5.35 21.69 15.47
N VAL A 756 4.33 21.20 14.74
CA VAL A 756 4.46 19.97 13.95
C VAL A 756 5.53 20.14 12.86
N ARG A 757 5.59 21.29 12.18
CA ARG A 757 6.59 21.55 11.13
C ARG A 757 8.00 21.64 11.70
N GLU A 758 8.16 22.24 12.86
CA GLU A 758 9.42 22.24 13.61
C GLU A 758 9.88 20.81 13.87
N PHE A 759 8.96 19.97 14.38
CA PHE A 759 9.26 18.57 14.67
C PHE A 759 9.71 17.78 13.45
N TYR A 760 9.19 18.06 12.25
CA TYR A 760 9.61 17.36 11.03
C TYR A 760 10.90 17.94 10.43
N PHE A 761 11.01 19.26 10.28
CA PHE A 761 12.05 19.91 9.48
C PHE A 761 13.33 20.25 10.25
N LEU A 762 13.27 20.43 11.58
CA LEU A 762 14.48 20.67 12.39
C LEU A 762 15.05 19.35 12.94
N GLU A 763 16.37 19.28 13.10
CA GLU A 763 17.04 18.06 13.59
C GLU A 763 16.81 17.83 15.08
N SER A 764 16.92 18.89 15.90
CA SER A 764 16.74 18.81 17.35
C SER A 764 15.27 18.90 17.75
N ILE A 765 14.84 18.06 18.69
CA ILE A 765 13.51 18.15 19.27
C ILE A 765 13.53 19.18 20.41
N THR A 766 12.84 20.29 20.22
CA THR A 766 12.71 21.32 21.26
C THR A 766 11.78 20.84 22.37
N ALA A 767 12.31 20.61 23.57
CA ALA A 767 11.58 19.98 24.67
C ALA A 767 10.28 20.74 25.05
N THR A 768 10.31 22.07 25.08
CA THR A 768 9.14 22.90 25.37
C THR A 768 8.04 22.73 24.33
N TYR A 769 8.39 22.64 23.05
CA TYR A 769 7.44 22.48 21.94
C TYR A 769 6.83 21.08 21.95
N TRP A 770 7.64 20.08 22.29
CA TRP A 770 7.18 18.70 22.44
C TRP A 770 6.18 18.53 23.59
N GLU A 771 6.37 19.21 24.73
CA GLU A 771 5.39 19.21 25.84
C GLU A 771 3.99 19.64 25.37
N TRP A 772 3.92 20.62 24.47
CA TRP A 772 2.67 21.06 23.86
C TRP A 772 2.08 19.99 22.94
N LEU A 773 2.86 19.45 22.02
CA LEU A 773 2.41 18.43 21.08
C LEU A 773 1.88 17.18 21.80
N LYS A 774 2.55 16.73 22.88
CA LYS A 774 2.10 15.54 23.61
C LYS A 774 0.94 15.80 24.57
N SER A 775 0.61 17.05 24.90
CA SER A 775 -0.42 17.37 25.90
C SER A 775 -1.81 16.83 25.53
N ASN A 776 -2.18 16.93 24.24
CA ASN A 776 -3.44 16.43 23.71
C ASN A 776 -3.20 15.14 22.89
N LYS A 777 -3.91 14.06 23.22
CA LYS A 777 -3.82 12.78 22.49
C LYS A 777 -4.22 12.89 21.02
N ASP A 778 -5.11 13.84 20.69
CA ASP A 778 -5.66 14.02 19.33
C ASP A 778 -4.64 14.65 18.37
N ASN A 779 -3.57 15.26 18.90
CA ASN A 779 -2.46 15.78 18.09
C ASN A 779 -1.74 14.67 17.30
N LEU A 780 -1.92 13.39 17.66
CA LEU A 780 -1.45 12.25 16.88
C LEU A 780 -1.93 12.32 15.42
N ARG A 781 -3.13 12.88 15.19
CA ARG A 781 -3.73 13.01 13.86
C ARG A 781 -2.86 13.82 12.90
N HIS A 782 -2.17 14.86 13.37
CA HIS A 782 -1.29 15.66 12.53
C HIS A 782 -0.07 14.84 12.04
N PHE A 783 0.43 13.91 12.86
CA PHE A 783 1.48 12.98 12.43
C PHE A 783 0.93 11.91 11.49
N TYR A 784 -0.29 11.41 11.73
CA TYR A 784 -0.96 10.45 10.84
C TYR A 784 -1.23 11.05 9.46
N GLU A 785 -1.71 12.29 9.38
CA GLU A 785 -1.98 12.97 8.11
C GLU A 785 -0.72 13.19 7.28
N ARG A 786 0.47 13.29 7.89
CA ARG A 786 1.74 13.49 7.16
C ARG A 786 2.55 12.22 6.94
N SER A 787 2.68 11.37 7.96
CA SER A 787 3.51 10.15 7.94
C SER A 787 2.71 8.85 7.82
N GLY A 788 1.38 8.92 7.74
CA GLY A 788 0.51 7.76 7.60
C GLY A 788 0.69 7.08 6.25
N ARG A 789 0.58 5.75 6.22
CA ARG A 789 0.81 4.95 5.00
C ARG A 789 -0.03 5.39 3.79
N MET A 790 -1.24 5.91 4.02
CA MET A 790 -2.13 6.39 2.96
C MET A 790 -1.80 7.80 2.45
N SER A 791 -1.18 8.64 3.28
CA SER A 791 -0.90 10.04 2.96
C SER A 791 0.56 10.31 2.57
N ARG A 792 1.48 9.38 2.84
CA ARG A 792 2.91 9.53 2.46
C ARG A 792 3.12 9.94 1.01
N SER A 793 2.38 9.34 0.07
CA SER A 793 2.49 9.66 -1.36
C SER A 793 2.03 11.08 -1.72
N GLU A 794 1.18 11.68 -0.89
CA GLU A 794 0.65 13.04 -1.08
C GLU A 794 1.64 14.10 -0.58
N TYR A 795 2.54 13.75 0.35
CA TYR A 795 3.47 14.67 1.02
C TYR A 795 4.95 14.29 0.83
N ASN A 796 5.35 13.82 -0.36
CA ASN A 796 6.74 13.37 -0.64
C ASN A 796 7.83 14.45 -0.39
N ALA A 797 7.44 15.72 -0.32
CA ALA A 797 8.34 16.84 -0.04
C ALA A 797 8.77 16.91 1.45
N TRP A 798 8.01 16.30 2.35
CA TRP A 798 8.28 16.32 3.78
C TRP A 798 9.45 15.38 4.13
N PRO A 799 10.30 15.74 5.12
CA PRO A 799 11.33 14.84 5.62
C PRO A 799 10.73 13.57 6.24
N GLU A 800 11.39 12.44 6.03
CA GLU A 800 11.06 11.22 6.77
C GLU A 800 11.41 11.38 8.25
N LEU A 801 10.63 10.73 9.12
CA LEU A 801 10.88 10.74 10.56
C LEU A 801 12.10 9.89 10.91
N THR A 802 13.05 10.48 11.62
CA THR A 802 14.20 9.75 12.18
C THR A 802 13.77 8.79 13.27
N SER A 803 14.60 7.78 13.56
CA SER A 803 14.33 6.76 14.59
C SER A 803 14.05 7.40 15.96
N ILE A 804 14.80 8.45 16.31
CA ILE A 804 14.64 9.18 17.57
C ILE A 804 13.27 9.87 17.63
N LYS A 805 12.82 10.51 16.54
CA LYS A 805 11.51 11.16 16.47
C LYS A 805 10.37 10.14 16.55
N ILE A 806 10.53 8.98 15.92
CA ILE A 806 9.58 7.88 16.01
C ILE A 806 9.47 7.38 17.45
N GLU A 807 10.59 7.13 18.12
CA GLU A 807 10.62 6.73 19.54
C GLU A 807 9.86 7.72 20.42
N VAL A 808 10.09 9.02 20.20
CA VAL A 808 9.43 10.09 20.95
C VAL A 808 7.91 10.11 20.73
N ILE A 809 7.43 9.93 19.50
CA ILE A 809 5.98 9.80 19.22
C ILE A 809 5.40 8.56 19.91
N LEU A 810 6.08 7.42 19.81
CA LEU A 810 5.63 6.17 20.43
C LEU A 810 5.55 6.32 21.96
N ASP A 811 6.58 6.87 22.59
CA ASP A 811 6.61 7.10 24.04
C ASP A 811 5.44 7.96 24.53
N ALA A 812 5.09 9.02 23.78
CA ALA A 812 4.04 9.94 24.18
C ALA A 812 2.61 9.44 23.95
N PHE A 813 2.36 8.71 22.86
CA PHE A 813 1.01 8.41 22.39
C PHE A 813 0.59 6.94 22.50
N PHE A 814 1.54 6.00 22.62
CA PHE A 814 1.23 4.58 22.52
C PHE A 814 0.27 4.08 23.62
N GLU A 815 0.42 4.54 24.86
CA GLU A 815 -0.51 4.18 25.96
C GLU A 815 -1.79 5.02 25.99
N LYS A 816 -1.79 6.20 25.34
CA LYS A 816 -2.96 7.10 25.31
C LYS A 816 -4.08 6.58 24.40
N TRP A 817 -3.74 5.70 23.46
CA TRP A 817 -4.66 5.09 22.51
C TRP A 817 -4.82 3.60 22.79
N PRO A 818 -6.04 3.13 23.12
CA PRO A 818 -6.24 1.72 23.48
C PRO A 818 -6.00 0.80 22.29
N ARG A 819 -5.54 -0.41 22.58
CA ARG A 819 -5.40 -1.46 21.58
C ARG A 819 -6.76 -1.88 21.05
N VAL A 820 -6.94 -1.82 19.72
CA VAL A 820 -8.15 -2.25 19.02
C VAL A 820 -7.84 -3.29 17.95
N GLY A 821 -8.81 -4.14 17.63
CA GLY A 821 -8.69 -5.12 16.54
C GLY A 821 -8.71 -4.40 15.19
N LEU A 822 -7.66 -4.60 14.37
CA LEU A 822 -7.54 -3.93 13.07
C LEU A 822 -8.17 -4.80 11.96
N PRO A 823 -9.18 -4.29 11.23
CA PRO A 823 -9.73 -5.01 10.08
C PRO A 823 -8.74 -5.04 8.90
N SER A 824 -8.94 -6.02 8.01
CA SER A 824 -8.14 -6.20 6.78
C SER A 824 -8.37 -5.11 5.72
N HIS A 825 -9.45 -4.35 5.84
CA HIS A 825 -9.79 -3.23 4.95
C HIS A 825 -10.06 -1.99 5.80
N TRP A 826 -9.51 -0.83 5.42
CA TRP A 826 -9.62 0.44 6.14
C TRP A 826 -9.64 1.61 5.15
N GLY A 827 -10.07 2.79 5.61
CA GLY A 827 -10.12 4.00 4.78
C GLY A 827 -10.36 5.26 5.61
N SER A 828 -10.70 6.36 4.94
CA SER A 828 -10.97 7.66 5.59
C SER A 828 -12.09 7.61 6.63
N ASP A 829 -13.04 6.68 6.45
CA ASP A 829 -14.22 6.52 7.32
C ASP A 829 -13.98 5.57 8.53
N SER A 830 -12.75 5.06 8.71
CA SER A 830 -12.43 4.19 9.85
C SER A 830 -12.57 4.94 11.19
N PRO A 831 -12.95 4.26 12.29
CA PRO A 831 -12.97 4.86 13.63
C PRO A 831 -11.61 5.45 14.01
N GLU A 832 -11.61 6.55 14.75
CA GLU A 832 -10.38 7.25 15.14
C GLU A 832 -9.43 6.38 15.97
N GLU A 833 -9.96 5.52 16.83
CA GLU A 833 -9.16 4.54 17.59
C GLU A 833 -8.43 3.54 16.67
N GLU A 834 -9.10 3.08 15.60
CA GLU A 834 -8.49 2.19 14.61
C GLU A 834 -7.41 2.90 13.80
N LYS A 835 -7.63 4.17 13.41
CA LYS A 835 -6.64 5.00 12.70
C LYS A 835 -5.40 5.22 13.55
N ALA A 836 -5.58 5.66 14.80
CA ALA A 836 -4.49 5.94 15.73
C ALA A 836 -3.65 4.68 16.03
N TYR A 837 -4.30 3.57 16.40
CA TYR A 837 -3.59 2.33 16.71
C TYR A 837 -2.89 1.76 15.46
N ARG A 838 -3.51 1.82 14.28
CA ARG A 838 -2.87 1.44 13.01
C ARG A 838 -1.67 2.32 12.69
N PHE A 839 -1.78 3.64 12.86
CA PHE A 839 -0.66 4.55 12.64
C PHE A 839 0.52 4.20 13.54
N LEU A 840 0.29 4.02 14.84
CA LEU A 840 1.37 3.69 15.80
C LEU A 840 2.02 2.34 15.51
N THR A 841 1.24 1.34 15.08
CA THR A 841 1.76 0.01 14.70
C THR A 841 2.46 0.00 13.35
N ASP A 842 2.05 0.86 12.41
CA ASP A 842 2.72 1.04 11.12
C ASP A 842 3.98 1.91 11.25
N LEU A 843 3.98 2.89 12.15
CA LEU A 843 5.06 3.87 12.31
C LEU A 843 6.40 3.22 12.65
N ILE A 844 6.40 2.14 13.45
CA ILE A 844 7.62 1.39 13.81
C ILE A 844 8.40 0.95 12.57
N TRP A 845 7.70 0.58 11.48
CA TRP A 845 8.31 0.11 10.25
C TRP A 845 9.07 1.19 9.49
N SER A 846 8.83 2.47 9.83
CA SER A 846 9.57 3.60 9.25
C SER A 846 10.97 3.72 9.84
N ILE A 847 11.27 3.07 10.98
CA ILE A 847 12.63 3.00 11.53
C ILE A 847 13.58 2.28 10.55
N GLU A 848 13.05 1.47 9.64
CA GLU A 848 13.82 0.74 8.63
C GLU A 848 14.51 1.65 7.59
N SER A 849 14.02 2.88 7.38
CA SER A 849 14.58 3.82 6.40
C SER A 849 15.72 4.69 6.95
N ASP A 850 15.86 4.78 8.28
CA ASP A 850 16.96 5.49 8.92
C ASP A 850 18.27 4.68 8.86
N THR A 851 19.38 5.35 9.11
CA THR A 851 20.71 4.74 9.16
C THR A 851 20.83 3.74 10.32
N PRO A 852 21.56 2.63 10.14
CA PRO A 852 21.72 1.63 11.19
C PRO A 852 22.28 2.18 12.51
N ASP A 853 23.16 3.18 12.44
CA ASP A 853 23.79 3.80 13.61
C ASP A 853 22.78 4.54 14.51
N ASN A 854 21.73 5.11 13.91
CA ASN A 854 20.63 5.75 14.66
C ASN A 854 19.53 4.74 15.04
N ALA A 855 19.21 3.81 14.13
CA ALA A 855 18.10 2.87 14.28
C ALA A 855 18.37 1.80 15.35
N ILE A 856 19.55 1.17 15.35
CA ILE A 856 19.89 0.04 16.25
C ILE A 856 19.78 0.44 17.73
N PRO A 857 20.31 1.59 18.20
CA PRO A 857 20.16 2.01 19.59
C PRO A 857 18.69 2.26 20.00
N VAL A 858 17.89 2.86 19.11
CA VAL A 858 16.47 3.12 19.34
C VAL A 858 15.69 1.81 19.44
N LEU A 859 15.88 0.91 18.49
CA LEU A 859 15.24 -0.41 18.47
C LEU A 859 15.60 -1.22 19.72
N GLY A 860 16.85 -1.15 20.19
CA GLY A 860 17.28 -1.77 21.43
C GLY A 860 16.51 -1.27 22.66
N ARG A 861 16.27 0.05 22.77
CA ARG A 861 15.46 0.63 23.85
C ARG A 861 13.99 0.23 23.74
N LEU A 862 13.41 0.28 22.54
CA LEU A 862 12.02 -0.12 22.30
C LEU A 862 11.77 -1.62 22.60
N LEU A 863 12.73 -2.50 22.26
CA LEU A 863 12.66 -3.93 22.57
C LEU A 863 12.78 -4.24 24.07
N ALA A 864 13.51 -3.40 24.82
CA ALA A 864 13.66 -3.54 26.26
C ALA A 864 12.44 -3.01 27.05
N ASP A 865 11.60 -2.19 26.42
CA ASP A 865 10.43 -1.58 27.06
C ASP A 865 9.19 -2.51 27.00
N PRO A 866 8.64 -2.94 28.15
CA PRO A 866 7.48 -3.82 28.21
C PRO A 866 6.23 -3.30 27.50
N ARG A 867 6.07 -1.97 27.35
CA ARG A 867 4.89 -1.35 26.70
C ARG A 867 4.75 -1.82 25.25
N PHE A 868 5.86 -2.05 24.56
CA PHE A 868 5.88 -2.42 23.15
C PHE A 868 5.87 -3.93 22.90
N THR A 869 5.63 -4.76 23.93
CA THR A 869 5.64 -6.24 23.81
C THR A 869 4.80 -6.78 22.64
N SER A 870 3.66 -6.16 22.36
CA SER A 870 2.81 -6.54 21.22
C SER A 870 3.50 -6.38 19.86
N GLN A 871 4.43 -5.42 19.75
CA GLN A 871 5.16 -5.04 18.54
C GLN A 871 6.56 -5.63 18.48
N ASN A 872 6.98 -6.39 19.50
CA ASN A 872 8.31 -6.99 19.58
C ASN A 872 8.70 -7.74 18.31
N LYS A 873 7.77 -8.48 17.69
CA LYS A 873 8.08 -9.22 16.45
C LYS A 873 8.48 -8.30 15.29
N GLY A 874 7.76 -7.19 15.13
CA GLY A 874 8.09 -6.18 14.12
C GLY A 874 9.43 -5.52 14.43
N LEU A 875 9.63 -5.10 15.67
CA LEU A 875 10.87 -4.47 16.13
C LEU A 875 12.09 -5.42 16.00
N GLN A 876 11.94 -6.70 16.33
CA GLN A 876 12.97 -7.74 16.16
C GLN A 876 13.37 -7.90 14.69
N SER A 877 12.38 -7.97 13.80
CA SER A 877 12.64 -8.07 12.36
C SER A 877 13.37 -6.84 11.82
N ILE A 878 12.92 -5.64 12.17
CA ILE A 878 13.61 -4.39 11.78
C ILE A 878 15.02 -4.33 12.37
N TYR A 879 15.21 -4.79 13.61
CA TYR A 879 16.52 -4.86 14.24
C TYR A 879 17.48 -5.79 13.48
N ALA A 880 17.02 -7.00 13.13
CA ALA A 880 17.79 -7.93 12.32
C ALA A 880 18.15 -7.35 10.94
N ASP A 881 17.21 -6.68 10.27
CA ASP A 881 17.46 -5.98 9.00
C ASP A 881 18.51 -4.88 9.14
N GLN A 882 18.44 -4.05 10.18
CA GLN A 882 19.40 -2.98 10.41
C GLN A 882 20.81 -3.52 10.72
N ILE A 883 20.92 -4.64 11.45
CA ILE A 883 22.19 -5.33 11.69
C ILE A 883 22.79 -5.83 10.36
N ARG A 884 21.98 -6.46 9.49
CA ARG A 884 22.41 -6.89 8.16
C ARG A 884 22.89 -5.70 7.31
N LYS A 885 22.13 -4.60 7.28
CA LYS A 885 22.52 -3.37 6.57
C LYS A 885 23.83 -2.79 7.11
N LYS A 886 24.02 -2.78 8.42
CA LYS A 886 25.26 -2.31 9.06
C LYS A 886 26.46 -3.16 8.65
N ALA A 887 26.31 -4.49 8.66
CA ALA A 887 27.38 -5.42 8.30
C ALA A 887 27.83 -5.27 6.84
N LEU A 888 26.93 -4.92 5.92
CA LEU A 888 27.24 -4.76 4.49
C LEU A 888 27.57 -3.32 4.08
N ARG A 889 27.49 -2.33 5.00
CA ARG A 889 27.56 -0.89 4.68
C ARG A 889 28.86 -0.49 3.97
N ASP A 890 29.99 -0.97 4.49
CA ASP A 890 31.32 -0.55 4.05
C ASP A 890 31.94 -1.55 3.04
N PHE A 891 31.20 -2.60 2.66
CA PHE A 891 31.65 -3.62 1.73
C PHE A 891 31.57 -3.13 0.27
N GLU A 892 32.70 -3.22 -0.44
CA GLU A 892 32.79 -2.93 -1.88
C GLU A 892 33.00 -4.26 -2.64
N PRO A 893 32.06 -4.68 -3.52
CA PRO A 893 32.21 -5.92 -4.28
C PRO A 893 33.49 -5.91 -5.15
N PRO A 894 34.33 -6.97 -5.09
CA PRO A 894 35.52 -7.06 -5.93
C PRO A 894 35.22 -7.11 -7.43
N THR A 895 36.17 -6.61 -8.24
CA THR A 895 36.11 -6.72 -9.70
C THR A 895 36.28 -8.17 -10.18
N PRO A 896 35.84 -8.52 -11.41
CA PRO A 896 36.03 -9.86 -11.95
C PRO A 896 37.50 -10.35 -11.91
N GLU A 897 38.45 -9.48 -12.21
CA GLU A 897 39.88 -9.78 -12.16
C GLU A 897 40.35 -10.06 -10.72
N GLU A 898 39.87 -9.28 -9.74
CA GLU A 898 40.16 -9.52 -8.32
C GLU A 898 39.54 -10.84 -7.83
N ILE A 899 38.34 -11.20 -8.29
CA ILE A 899 37.73 -12.50 -7.98
C ILE A 899 38.61 -13.63 -8.51
N VAL A 900 39.09 -13.55 -9.75
CA VAL A 900 40.01 -14.56 -10.31
C VAL A 900 41.30 -14.64 -9.49
N GLN A 901 41.89 -13.50 -9.13
CA GLN A 901 43.09 -13.48 -8.27
C GLN A 901 42.84 -14.08 -6.88
N ARG A 902 41.65 -13.88 -6.31
CA ARG A 902 41.27 -14.48 -5.03
C ARG A 902 41.15 -15.99 -5.15
N LEU A 903 40.47 -16.46 -6.19
CA LEU A 903 40.18 -17.88 -6.39
C LEU A 903 41.42 -18.67 -6.81
N ASP A 904 42.27 -18.13 -7.69
CA ASP A 904 43.38 -18.87 -8.31
C ASP A 904 44.74 -18.61 -7.63
N CYS A 905 44.89 -17.47 -6.94
CA CYS A 905 46.17 -17.05 -6.34
C CYS A 905 46.08 -16.75 -4.83
N ASP A 906 44.94 -17.03 -4.19
CA ASP A 906 44.65 -16.76 -2.77
C ASP A 906 44.89 -15.30 -2.33
N SER A 907 44.84 -14.35 -3.28
CA SER A 907 45.10 -12.94 -2.97
C SER A 907 43.99 -12.36 -2.09
N ALA A 908 44.33 -11.68 -0.99
CA ALA A 908 43.36 -10.88 -0.22
C ALA A 908 42.85 -9.69 -1.06
N VAL A 909 41.56 -9.69 -1.40
CA VAL A 909 40.88 -8.65 -2.23
C VAL A 909 39.79 -7.88 -1.47
N THR A 910 39.55 -8.23 -0.21
CA THR A 910 38.68 -7.49 0.74
C THR A 910 39.39 -7.39 2.08
N VAL A 911 38.98 -6.47 2.96
CA VAL A 911 39.59 -6.32 4.30
C VAL A 911 39.29 -7.54 5.17
N GLU A 912 38.10 -8.11 5.04
CA GLU A 912 37.78 -9.40 5.64
C GLU A 912 38.63 -10.54 5.05
N GLY A 913 38.87 -10.56 3.74
CA GLY A 913 39.79 -11.53 3.13
C GLY A 913 41.20 -11.43 3.71
N LEU A 914 41.66 -10.20 4.00
CA LEU A 914 42.92 -9.94 4.71
C LEU A 914 42.85 -10.46 6.16
N ARG A 915 41.74 -10.25 6.88
CA ARG A 915 41.50 -10.80 8.22
C ARG A 915 41.57 -12.32 8.25
N GLN A 916 40.86 -12.99 7.34
CA GLN A 916 40.87 -14.44 7.23
C GLN A 916 42.27 -15.00 6.91
N LEU A 917 43.03 -14.32 6.05
CA LEU A 917 44.41 -14.71 5.77
C LEU A 917 45.32 -14.57 7.00
N VAL A 918 45.19 -13.49 7.78
CA VAL A 918 45.95 -13.31 9.03
C VAL A 918 45.55 -14.37 10.07
N LEU A 919 44.26 -14.67 10.21
CA LEU A 919 43.76 -15.74 11.09
C LEU A 919 44.26 -17.12 10.68
N GLN A 920 44.34 -17.39 9.37
CA GLN A 920 44.91 -18.63 8.86
C GLN A 920 46.39 -18.75 9.26
N GLU A 921 47.19 -17.70 9.07
CA GLU A 921 48.59 -17.70 9.51
C GLU A 921 48.74 -17.82 11.03
N LEU A 922 47.82 -17.26 11.82
CA LEU A 922 47.79 -17.44 13.28
C LEU A 922 47.47 -18.89 13.67
N ASN A 923 46.52 -19.54 12.98
CA ASN A 923 46.24 -20.97 13.16
C ASN A 923 47.44 -21.84 12.78
N ASP A 924 48.12 -21.53 11.68
CA ASP A 924 49.31 -22.27 11.26
C ASP A 924 50.50 -22.00 12.19
N PHE A 925 50.55 -20.83 12.83
CA PHE A 925 51.48 -20.56 13.92
C PHE A 925 51.15 -21.38 15.17
N GLN A 926 49.87 -21.51 15.56
CA GLN A 926 49.44 -22.38 16.65
C GLN A 926 49.84 -23.84 16.40
N LYS A 927 49.58 -24.38 15.20
CA LYS A 927 50.01 -25.75 14.83
C LYS A 927 51.52 -25.93 14.94
N ALA A 928 52.30 -24.91 14.55
CA ALA A 928 53.76 -24.93 14.67
C ALA A 928 54.24 -24.83 16.13
N ILE A 929 53.48 -24.21 17.03
CA ILE A 929 53.75 -24.19 18.47
C ILE A 929 53.44 -25.56 19.08
N ASP A 930 52.30 -26.17 18.72
CA ASP A 930 51.82 -27.42 19.31
C ASP A 930 52.64 -28.64 18.88
N GLY A 931 53.10 -28.67 17.61
CA GLY A 931 53.71 -29.86 17.00
C GLY A 931 54.89 -29.59 16.08
N GLY A 932 55.42 -28.36 16.04
CA GLY A 932 56.56 -28.02 15.20
C GLY A 932 57.87 -28.64 15.67
N GLU A 933 58.85 -28.69 14.77
CA GLU A 933 60.21 -29.19 15.04
C GLU A 933 60.99 -28.31 16.04
N PHE A 934 60.54 -27.05 16.20
CA PHE A 934 61.16 -26.07 17.08
C PHE A 934 60.26 -25.77 18.26
N ASN A 935 60.86 -25.55 19.43
CA ASN A 935 60.15 -25.19 20.66
C ASN A 935 59.73 -23.71 20.63
N SER A 936 58.83 -23.36 19.69
CA SER A 936 58.44 -21.99 19.38
C SER A 936 57.79 -21.28 20.57
N ALA A 937 57.14 -22.03 21.47
CA ALA A 937 56.61 -21.53 22.74
C ALA A 937 57.70 -20.91 23.64
N ASP A 938 58.94 -21.41 23.61
CA ASP A 938 60.02 -20.89 24.47
C ASP A 938 60.38 -19.43 24.16
N ARG A 939 60.08 -18.95 22.95
CA ARG A 939 60.29 -17.54 22.59
C ARG A 939 59.43 -16.59 23.44
N PHE A 940 58.32 -17.06 24.00
CA PHE A 940 57.42 -16.30 24.88
C PHE A 940 57.85 -16.28 26.35
N TYR A 941 59.02 -16.86 26.69
CA TYR A 941 59.54 -16.92 28.05
C TYR A 941 61.00 -16.46 28.13
N GLU A 942 61.33 -15.67 29.15
CA GLU A 942 62.70 -15.26 29.47
C GLU A 942 63.02 -15.71 30.91
N LYS A 943 64.05 -16.54 31.10
CA LYS A 943 64.45 -17.08 32.43
C LYS A 943 63.32 -17.80 33.19
N ASN A 944 62.47 -18.55 32.49
CA ASN A 944 61.26 -19.22 33.01
C ASN A 944 60.13 -18.29 33.50
N GLU A 945 60.22 -16.99 33.26
CA GLU A 945 59.11 -16.06 33.42
C GLU A 945 58.48 -15.75 32.06
N ARG A 946 57.16 -15.57 32.02
CA ARG A 946 56.45 -15.15 30.80
C ARG A 946 56.88 -13.74 30.38
N LEU A 947 56.90 -13.49 29.07
CA LEU A 947 57.11 -12.15 28.54
C LEU A 947 55.89 -11.23 28.78
N ASP A 948 56.10 -9.92 28.67
CA ASP A 948 55.05 -8.92 28.69
C ASP A 948 54.31 -8.84 27.34
N GLU A 949 53.24 -8.06 27.28
CA GLU A 949 52.40 -7.92 26.08
C GLU A 949 53.18 -7.36 24.89
N VAL A 950 54.06 -6.38 25.13
CA VAL A 950 54.83 -5.69 24.08
C VAL A 950 55.82 -6.64 23.41
N LYS A 951 56.65 -7.34 24.20
CA LYS A 951 57.62 -8.30 23.62
C LYS A 951 56.93 -9.48 22.94
N SER A 952 55.82 -9.96 23.51
CA SER A 952 55.06 -11.07 22.93
C SER A 952 54.40 -10.68 21.60
N THR A 953 53.88 -9.46 21.51
CA THR A 953 53.34 -8.89 20.26
C THR A 953 54.41 -8.80 19.18
N ALA A 954 55.62 -8.38 19.51
CA ALA A 954 56.73 -8.28 18.55
C ALA A 954 57.08 -9.65 17.92
N ILE A 955 57.04 -10.73 18.71
CA ILE A 955 57.28 -12.10 18.21
C ILE A 955 56.21 -12.50 17.17
N ILE A 956 54.95 -12.21 17.47
CA ILE A 956 53.82 -12.53 16.59
C ILE A 956 53.89 -11.68 15.30
N ALA A 957 54.10 -10.38 15.44
CA ALA A 957 54.21 -9.44 14.32
C ALA A 957 55.38 -9.79 13.38
N GLU A 958 56.54 -10.16 13.93
CA GLU A 958 57.70 -10.61 13.14
C GLU A 958 57.36 -11.87 12.32
N ARG A 959 56.71 -12.86 12.95
CA ARG A 959 56.30 -14.10 12.27
C ARG A 959 55.31 -13.83 11.14
N LEU A 960 54.30 -13.00 11.39
CA LEU A 960 53.32 -12.62 10.38
C LEU A 960 53.97 -11.86 9.22
N ASN A 961 54.89 -10.92 9.51
CA ASN A 961 55.58 -10.17 8.47
C ASN A 961 56.38 -11.09 7.53
N LEU A 962 57.11 -12.07 8.07
CA LEU A 962 57.90 -13.02 7.27
C LEU A 962 57.05 -13.87 6.32
N ARG A 963 55.79 -14.16 6.69
CA ARG A 963 54.87 -14.98 5.90
C ARG A 963 54.05 -14.17 4.90
N LEU A 964 53.63 -12.96 5.28
CA LEU A 964 52.67 -12.16 4.53
C LEU A 964 53.33 -11.12 3.60
N GLN A 965 54.58 -10.70 3.86
CA GLN A 965 55.31 -9.76 2.99
C GLN A 965 55.42 -10.25 1.52
N PRO A 966 55.67 -11.55 1.22
CA PRO A 966 55.68 -12.05 -0.15
C PRO A 966 54.36 -11.86 -0.90
N GLN A 967 53.24 -11.75 -0.17
CA GLN A 967 51.90 -11.51 -0.73
C GLN A 967 51.55 -10.01 -0.84
N GLY A 968 52.52 -9.11 -0.61
CA GLY A 968 52.33 -7.67 -0.66
C GLY A 968 51.61 -7.07 0.55
N ILE A 969 51.59 -7.79 1.69
CA ILE A 969 50.99 -7.33 2.95
C ILE A 969 52.09 -6.88 3.89
N SER A 970 52.02 -5.63 4.38
CA SER A 970 52.99 -5.08 5.33
C SER A 970 52.45 -5.11 6.75
N ILE A 971 53.24 -5.64 7.69
CA ILE A 971 52.93 -5.60 9.13
C ILE A 971 53.67 -4.43 9.78
N THR A 972 52.93 -3.50 10.38
CA THR A 972 53.49 -2.32 11.07
C THR A 972 53.19 -2.39 12.57
N PRO A 973 54.22 -2.61 13.43
CA PRO A 973 54.09 -2.53 14.88
C PRO A 973 53.82 -1.09 15.36
N GLU A 974 53.12 -0.93 16.48
CA GLU A 974 52.84 0.36 17.13
C GLU A 974 52.33 1.45 16.17
N HIS A 975 51.29 1.15 15.39
CA HIS A 975 50.75 2.11 14.43
C HIS A 975 49.90 3.17 15.14
N GLN A 976 50.30 4.44 15.00
CA GLN A 976 49.57 5.58 15.56
C GLN A 976 48.44 6.00 14.60
N LEU A 977 47.20 5.76 15.02
CA LEU A 977 46.00 6.16 14.28
C LEU A 977 45.61 7.61 14.63
N LYS A 978 44.79 8.22 13.78
CA LYS A 978 44.31 9.62 13.94
C LYS A 978 43.59 9.76 15.30
N GLY A 979 43.93 10.80 16.08
CA GLY A 979 43.33 11.04 17.41
C GLY A 979 44.14 10.54 18.63
N GLN A 980 45.44 10.26 18.49
CA GLN A 980 46.32 9.70 19.54
C GLN A 980 46.02 8.25 19.96
N ASN A 981 45.15 7.54 19.24
CA ASN A 981 44.85 6.13 19.48
C ASN A 981 45.97 5.24 18.90
N ARG A 982 46.52 4.33 19.72
CA ARG A 982 47.56 3.37 19.30
C ARG A 982 46.95 1.97 19.19
N SER A 983 47.36 1.26 18.16
CA SER A 983 47.11 -0.17 17.98
C SER A 983 48.41 -0.95 18.20
N ASP A 984 48.31 -2.19 18.64
CA ASP A 984 49.48 -3.03 18.89
C ASP A 984 50.23 -3.34 17.58
N PHE A 985 49.51 -3.80 16.54
CA PHE A 985 50.03 -3.82 15.17
C PHE A 985 48.92 -3.75 14.12
N THR A 986 49.31 -3.42 12.88
CA THR A 986 48.40 -3.36 11.73
C THR A 986 48.95 -4.17 10.56
N ALA A 987 48.07 -4.84 9.83
CA ALA A 987 48.37 -5.44 8.53
C ALA A 987 47.79 -4.55 7.43
N SER A 988 48.59 -4.10 6.46
CA SER A 988 48.10 -3.25 5.38
C SER A 988 48.44 -3.78 4.00
N LYS A 989 47.49 -3.65 3.07
CA LYS A 989 47.61 -4.06 1.68
C LYS A 989 46.97 -3.00 0.78
N LEU A 990 47.49 -2.87 -0.44
CA LEU A 990 46.87 -2.03 -1.47
C LEU A 990 45.87 -2.87 -2.26
N ILE A 991 44.58 -2.54 -2.18
CA ILE A 991 43.45 -3.25 -2.80
C ILE A 991 42.66 -2.23 -3.62
N GLY A 992 42.41 -2.50 -4.90
CA GLY A 992 41.70 -1.55 -5.78
C GLY A 992 42.34 -0.15 -5.87
N GLY A 993 43.66 -0.03 -5.71
CA GLY A 993 44.36 1.26 -5.69
C GLY A 993 44.27 2.03 -4.36
N LYS A 994 43.48 1.55 -3.39
CA LYS A 994 43.35 2.15 -2.06
C LYS A 994 44.16 1.35 -1.04
N ARG A 995 44.76 2.04 -0.06
CA ARG A 995 45.36 1.36 1.09
C ARG A 995 44.22 0.85 1.99
N ARG A 996 44.23 -0.43 2.31
CA ARG A 996 43.33 -1.05 3.28
C ARG A 996 44.14 -1.57 4.46
N LEU A 997 43.57 -1.52 5.65
CA LEU A 997 44.30 -1.73 6.90
C LEU A 997 43.48 -2.56 7.87
N LEU A 998 44.00 -3.72 8.26
CA LEU A 998 43.44 -4.53 9.34
C LEU A 998 44.17 -4.21 10.63
N VAL A 999 43.42 -3.96 11.70
CA VAL A 999 44.01 -3.68 13.00
C VAL A 999 43.90 -4.89 13.93
N THR A 1000 44.97 -5.15 14.66
CA THR A 1000 45.02 -6.21 15.67
C THR A 1000 45.35 -5.60 17.03
N GLU A 1001 44.53 -5.90 18.02
CA GLU A 1001 44.79 -5.59 19.42
C GLU A 1001 45.18 -6.87 20.15
N VAL A 1002 46.31 -6.84 20.86
CA VAL A 1002 46.89 -7.97 21.57
C VAL A 1002 46.79 -7.75 23.07
N LYS A 1003 46.29 -8.76 23.80
CA LYS A 1003 46.22 -8.74 25.26
C LYS A 1003 46.74 -10.04 25.86
N GLY A 1004 47.46 -9.95 26.97
CA GLY A 1004 47.75 -11.11 27.79
C GLY A 1004 46.50 -11.53 28.57
N GLN A 1005 46.35 -12.82 28.87
CA GLN A 1005 45.21 -13.30 29.68
C GLN A 1005 45.04 -12.55 31.02
N TRP A 1006 46.12 -11.98 31.57
CA TRP A 1006 46.11 -11.24 32.83
C TRP A 1006 45.48 -9.84 32.76
N HIS A 1007 45.27 -9.28 31.57
CA HIS A 1007 44.83 -7.90 31.40
C HIS A 1007 43.47 -7.63 32.06
N ARG A 1008 43.36 -6.62 32.92
CA ARG A 1008 42.14 -6.36 33.72
C ARG A 1008 40.89 -6.15 32.87
N GLU A 1009 41.04 -5.52 31.72
CA GLU A 1009 39.95 -5.19 30.79
C GLU A 1009 39.75 -6.26 29.70
N LEU A 1010 40.25 -7.49 29.88
CA LEU A 1010 40.21 -8.53 28.83
C LEU A 1010 38.84 -8.71 28.16
N TYR A 1011 37.75 -8.66 28.94
CA TYR A 1011 36.39 -8.84 28.43
C TYR A 1011 35.78 -7.57 27.83
N SER A 1012 36.23 -6.37 28.21
CA SER A 1012 35.71 -5.09 27.70
C SER A 1012 36.57 -4.51 26.58
N ALA A 1013 37.84 -4.91 26.47
CA ALA A 1013 38.79 -4.40 25.50
C ALA A 1013 38.38 -4.74 24.06
N ALA A 1014 37.78 -5.90 23.82
CA ALA A 1014 37.30 -6.28 22.50
C ALA A 1014 36.29 -5.25 21.92
N SER A 1015 35.35 -4.76 22.74
CA SER A 1015 34.37 -3.76 22.31
C SER A 1015 34.90 -2.33 22.45
N ALA A 1016 35.50 -1.96 23.58
CA ALA A 1016 35.90 -0.58 23.85
C ALA A 1016 37.20 -0.15 23.14
N GLN A 1017 38.16 -1.07 22.94
CA GLN A 1017 39.45 -0.70 22.35
C GLN A 1017 39.51 -0.96 20.85
N LEU A 1018 38.84 -1.98 20.30
CA LEU A 1018 38.75 -2.14 18.85
C LEU A 1018 37.68 -1.21 18.24
N TYR A 1019 36.42 -1.34 18.64
CA TYR A 1019 35.34 -0.63 17.94
C TYR A 1019 35.39 0.90 18.09
N GLU A 1020 35.59 1.44 19.31
CA GLU A 1020 35.66 2.90 19.51
C GLU A 1020 36.89 3.54 18.84
N ARG A 1021 37.99 2.78 18.65
CA ARG A 1021 39.20 3.28 18.00
C ARG A 1021 39.18 3.10 16.48
N TYR A 1022 38.49 2.07 15.94
CA TYR A 1022 38.47 1.75 14.51
C TYR A 1022 37.31 2.36 13.73
N SER A 1023 36.19 2.69 14.40
CA SER A 1023 35.06 3.40 13.77
C SER A 1023 35.46 4.72 13.08
N ILE A 1024 36.65 5.26 13.42
CA ILE A 1024 37.17 6.53 12.94
C ILE A 1024 38.07 6.37 11.69
N HIS A 1025 38.62 5.18 11.41
CA HIS A 1025 39.57 4.98 10.30
C HIS A 1025 38.90 4.36 9.07
N PRO A 1026 38.73 5.11 7.95
CA PRO A 1026 37.99 4.63 6.77
C PRO A 1026 38.65 3.42 6.10
N ASP A 1027 39.99 3.32 6.13
CA ASP A 1027 40.70 2.20 5.48
C ASP A 1027 40.55 0.85 6.20
N ALA A 1028 39.95 0.83 7.40
CA ALA A 1028 39.80 -0.37 8.21
C ALA A 1028 38.45 -1.07 8.07
N GLU A 1029 37.45 -0.43 7.46
CA GLU A 1029 36.10 -1.02 7.26
C GLU A 1029 35.52 -1.67 8.53
N GLN A 1030 35.88 -1.11 9.70
CA GLN A 1030 35.51 -1.61 11.03
C GLN A 1030 35.98 -3.06 11.34
N GLN A 1031 36.90 -3.61 10.54
CA GLN A 1031 37.47 -4.95 10.72
C GLN A 1031 38.60 -4.97 11.75
N GLY A 1032 38.67 -6.03 12.56
CA GLY A 1032 39.81 -6.22 13.46
C GLY A 1032 39.97 -7.64 13.99
N ILE A 1033 41.11 -7.87 14.64
CA ILE A 1033 41.40 -9.11 15.36
C ILE A 1033 41.70 -8.77 16.81
N PHE A 1034 40.99 -9.42 17.74
CA PHE A 1034 41.33 -9.41 19.16
C PHE A 1034 42.13 -10.67 19.49
N LEU A 1035 43.43 -10.49 19.69
CA LEU A 1035 44.38 -11.56 19.92
C LEU A 1035 44.71 -11.67 21.40
N VAL A 1036 44.42 -12.82 22.00
CA VAL A 1036 44.74 -13.08 23.41
C VAL A 1036 45.86 -14.11 23.52
N ILE A 1037 46.86 -13.84 24.34
CA ILE A 1037 47.96 -14.76 24.59
C ILE A 1037 47.69 -15.55 25.87
N TRP A 1038 47.59 -16.88 25.73
CA TRP A 1038 47.30 -17.82 26.80
C TRP A 1038 48.57 -18.57 27.24
N PHE A 1039 48.92 -18.43 28.52
CA PHE A 1039 50.09 -19.01 29.16
C PHE A 1039 49.77 -20.20 30.09
N GLY A 1040 48.48 -20.53 30.24
CA GLY A 1040 48.01 -21.66 31.05
C GLY A 1040 47.01 -21.25 32.13
N ASP A 1041 46.42 -22.27 32.77
CA ASP A 1041 45.38 -22.12 33.80
C ASP A 1041 45.91 -21.64 35.16
N ASN A 1042 47.22 -21.71 35.39
CA ASN A 1042 47.87 -21.24 36.62
C ASN A 1042 48.14 -19.73 36.63
N GLU A 1043 48.01 -19.07 35.48
CA GLU A 1043 48.18 -17.62 35.33
C GLU A 1043 46.86 -16.87 35.56
N ILE A 1044 46.93 -15.62 36.03
CA ILE A 1044 45.71 -14.83 36.28
C ILE A 1044 44.94 -14.55 34.98
N VAL A 1045 43.62 -14.57 35.05
CA VAL A 1045 42.74 -14.19 33.92
C VAL A 1045 41.91 -12.98 34.31
N ALA A 1046 41.95 -11.91 33.52
CA ALA A 1046 41.25 -10.65 33.78
C ALA A 1046 41.50 -10.10 35.20
N GLY A 1047 42.75 -10.22 35.69
CA GLY A 1047 43.13 -9.82 37.06
C GLY A 1047 42.63 -10.73 38.18
N ARG A 1048 42.04 -11.91 37.89
CA ARG A 1048 41.53 -12.87 38.89
C ARG A 1048 42.37 -14.16 38.91
N LYS A 1049 42.70 -14.64 40.12
CA LYS A 1049 43.38 -15.94 40.34
C LYS A 1049 42.44 -17.15 40.22
N ASN A 1050 41.22 -17.04 40.74
CA ASN A 1050 40.20 -18.09 40.64
C ASN A 1050 39.20 -17.76 39.51
N HIS A 1051 39.62 -17.91 38.27
CA HIS A 1051 38.82 -17.60 37.08
C HIS A 1051 38.04 -18.82 36.53
N GLY A 1052 38.47 -20.04 36.88
CA GLY A 1052 37.82 -21.28 36.47
C GLY A 1052 37.84 -21.54 34.96
N VAL A 1053 38.84 -21.00 34.25
CA VAL A 1053 39.09 -21.25 32.81
C VAL A 1053 40.26 -22.20 32.71
N LYS A 1054 40.09 -23.35 32.06
CA LYS A 1054 41.14 -24.39 32.02
C LYS A 1054 41.89 -24.46 30.69
N THR A 1055 41.32 -23.92 29.62
CA THR A 1055 41.86 -24.05 28.26
C THR A 1055 41.76 -22.73 27.50
N ALA A 1056 42.63 -22.53 26.51
CA ALA A 1056 42.56 -21.41 25.59
C ALA A 1056 41.19 -21.33 24.88
N GLN A 1057 40.62 -22.47 24.49
CA GLN A 1057 39.30 -22.54 23.85
C GLN A 1057 38.17 -22.07 24.76
N GLU A 1058 38.21 -22.42 26.04
CA GLU A 1058 37.22 -21.94 27.02
C GLU A 1058 37.34 -20.41 27.22
N LEU A 1059 38.56 -19.86 27.19
CA LEU A 1059 38.75 -18.42 27.25
C LEU A 1059 38.15 -17.72 26.01
N LYS A 1060 38.40 -18.26 24.81
CA LYS A 1060 37.85 -17.76 23.55
C LYS A 1060 36.32 -17.65 23.63
N LEU A 1061 35.65 -18.74 23.98
CA LEU A 1061 34.19 -18.79 24.09
C LEU A 1061 33.63 -17.79 25.10
N ARG A 1062 34.32 -17.57 26.23
CA ARG A 1062 33.88 -16.57 27.23
C ARG A 1062 34.03 -15.12 26.74
N ILE A 1063 35.02 -14.82 25.89
CA ILE A 1063 35.18 -13.49 25.30
C ILE A 1063 34.13 -13.25 24.21
N GLU A 1064 33.93 -14.22 23.33
CA GLU A 1064 32.90 -14.17 22.26
C GLU A 1064 31.48 -14.02 22.82
N ALA A 1065 31.20 -14.59 23.99
CA ALA A 1065 29.91 -14.44 24.67
C ALA A 1065 29.63 -13.00 25.15
N VAL A 1066 30.65 -12.16 25.34
CA VAL A 1066 30.53 -10.77 25.81
C VAL A 1066 30.54 -9.76 24.65
N LEU A 1067 30.99 -10.15 23.46
CA LEU A 1067 30.95 -9.33 22.26
C LEU A 1067 29.50 -9.00 21.86
N SER A 1068 29.26 -7.73 21.56
CA SER A 1068 27.95 -7.27 21.10
C SER A 1068 27.65 -7.84 19.71
N ILE A 1069 26.35 -8.05 19.44
CA ILE A 1069 25.91 -8.76 18.24
C ILE A 1069 26.28 -8.02 16.94
N ASP A 1070 26.41 -6.69 17.01
CA ASP A 1070 26.78 -5.83 15.90
C ASP A 1070 28.28 -5.82 15.58
N LEU A 1071 29.12 -6.42 16.44
CA LEU A 1071 30.56 -6.62 16.22
C LEU A 1071 30.90 -8.03 15.74
N ARG A 1072 29.96 -8.98 15.89
CA ARG A 1072 30.13 -10.32 15.34
C ARG A 1072 30.20 -10.23 13.82
N GLY A 1073 31.14 -10.97 13.23
CA GLY A 1073 31.45 -10.87 11.80
C GLY A 1073 32.39 -9.72 11.44
N LEU A 1074 32.62 -8.71 12.29
CA LEU A 1074 33.61 -7.63 12.05
C LEU A 1074 34.91 -7.84 12.84
N ILE A 1075 34.79 -8.39 14.05
CA ILE A 1075 35.93 -8.66 14.94
C ILE A 1075 36.01 -10.15 15.26
N ASP A 1076 37.15 -10.76 14.97
CA ASP A 1076 37.45 -12.14 15.38
C ASP A 1076 38.28 -12.19 16.65
N VAL A 1077 37.94 -13.11 17.55
CA VAL A 1077 38.74 -13.43 18.73
C VAL A 1077 39.62 -14.64 18.44
N PHE A 1078 40.93 -14.46 18.57
CA PHE A 1078 41.91 -15.53 18.49
C PHE A 1078 42.65 -15.67 19.82
N VAL A 1079 42.76 -16.88 20.36
CA VAL A 1079 43.53 -17.15 21.57
C VAL A 1079 44.72 -18.01 21.20
N LEU A 1080 45.92 -17.43 21.24
CA LEU A 1080 47.19 -18.11 20.98
C LEU A 1080 47.65 -18.82 22.26
N ASP A 1081 47.64 -20.15 22.25
CA ASP A 1081 48.13 -20.99 23.35
C ASP A 1081 49.65 -21.14 23.24
N VAL A 1082 50.36 -20.52 24.18
CA VAL A 1082 51.82 -20.62 24.33
C VAL A 1082 52.19 -21.34 25.62
N SER A 1083 51.23 -22.03 26.26
CA SER A 1083 51.44 -22.69 27.53
C SER A 1083 52.44 -23.84 27.39
N ARG A 1084 53.38 -23.91 28.34
CA ARG A 1084 54.31 -25.03 28.43
C ARG A 1084 53.57 -26.23 29.03
N HIS A 1085 53.16 -27.17 28.20
CA HIS A 1085 52.71 -28.47 28.71
C HIS A 1085 53.92 -29.19 29.34
N THR A 1086 53.98 -29.21 30.67
CA THR A 1086 54.85 -30.16 31.38
C THR A 1086 54.36 -31.56 31.05
N ARG A 1087 54.99 -32.23 30.08
CA ARG A 1087 54.97 -33.69 30.03
C ARG A 1087 55.59 -34.17 31.34
N HIS A 1088 54.79 -34.86 32.15
CA HIS A 1088 55.30 -35.67 33.24
C HIS A 1088 56.27 -36.73 32.74
#